data_AF-A0A6N2LAJ7-F1
#
_entry.id   AF-A0A6N2LAJ7-F1
#
_cell.length_a   1.000
_cell.length_b   1.000
_cell.length_c   1.000
_cell.angle_alpha   90.00
_cell.angle_beta   90.00
_cell.angle_gamma   90.00
#
_symmetry.space_group_name_H-M   'P 1'
#
loop_
_entity.id
_entity.type
_entity.pdbx_description
1 polymer ?
#
loop_
_entity_poly.entity_id
_entity_poly.type
_entity_poly.pdbx_seq_one_letter_code
_entity_poly.pdbx_strand_id
1 'polypeptide(L)'
;MDRTADSMLRWILLLLDLITFTFQDLKSGGQVTVALGGGAALSAPPTFFLGVLEKEGGVFFMDVKSVEDMIEASSGVHFSGFRMNGLGLRNTEVGQRTTLAAEEMHKQPFVIGVAGGAASGKTTVCDMIIQQLHDQRVVLVNQDSFYHDLTKEELTRVHEYNFDHPDAFDTEQLLCAMEKLRHGQAVDIPKYDFKSYKNNVFPARRVNPSDVILLEGILIFHDPRVRELMNMKLFVDTDADVRLARRIRRDTVEKGRDISTVLDQYSKFVKPAFDDFILPTKKYADIIIPRGGDNHVAIDLIVQHICTKLGQHDMCKIYPNLYVIQSTFQIRGMHTLIRDSLTTKHDFVFYADRLIRLVVEHGLGHLPFTEKQVITPTGSVYTGVDFCKRLCGVSIIRSGESMENALRACCKGIKIGKILIHREGDNGQQLIYEKLPQDISDRHVLLLDPILGTGNSAVQAILLLISKGVPESNIIFLNLISAPQGVHVVCKRFPRIKIVTSEIETGLNEDFRVVPGMDELIKTARYIAKPGKGILAADESTGTIGKRFSSINVENIESNRQALRELLFTYGKALPYLSGVILFEETLYQKTSDGKPFVEVLQENNVIPGIKVDKGVVELAGTDGETTTQGFDSLGARCQQYYKAGARFAKWRAVLKIGPAEPSELSIQQNAQGLARYAIICQENGLVPIVEPEILTDGVHDIQKCAAVTETVLAAVYKALNDHHVTPEVIAEFTVTALRRTVPPAVPGIVFLSGGQSEEEATLNLNAMNKLEVLKPWTLSFSFGRALQKSTLKTWAGKKENVGKAQEVFLVRCRANSDATLGKYAGGGTGGLASESLFEKGYKY
;
A
#
# COMPACT_ATOMS: atom_id res chain seq x y z
N MET A 1 -41.34 -45.43 -10.63
CA MET A 1 -41.42 -44.09 -11.26
C MET A 1 -41.91 -43.13 -10.19
N ASP A 2 -41.03 -42.32 -9.61
CA ASP A 2 -41.42 -41.14 -8.81
C ASP A 2 -40.18 -40.22 -8.55
N ARG A 3 -40.43 -38.98 -8.12
CA ARG A 3 -39.50 -37.99 -7.52
C ARG A 3 -38.29 -37.55 -8.34
N THR A 4 -38.43 -36.44 -9.09
CA THR A 4 -37.29 -35.55 -9.42
C THR A 4 -37.64 -34.09 -9.74
N ALA A 5 -38.92 -33.67 -9.68
CA ALA A 5 -39.34 -32.31 -10.07
C ALA A 5 -39.44 -31.29 -8.92
N ASP A 6 -39.57 -31.74 -7.66
CA ASP A 6 -40.10 -30.93 -6.56
C ASP A 6 -39.02 -30.17 -5.73
N SER A 7 -37.74 -30.39 -6.01
CA SER A 7 -36.64 -29.70 -5.32
C SER A 7 -36.29 -28.32 -5.90
N MET A 8 -36.58 -28.08 -7.18
CA MET A 8 -36.11 -26.89 -7.89
C MET A 8 -36.98 -25.65 -7.61
N LEU A 9 -38.31 -25.82 -7.50
CA LEU A 9 -39.23 -24.72 -7.15
C LEU A 9 -38.95 -24.14 -5.75
N ARG A 10 -38.60 -24.98 -4.76
CA ARG A 10 -38.31 -24.53 -3.39
C ARG A 10 -37.09 -23.61 -3.28
N TRP A 11 -36.11 -23.74 -4.17
CA TRP A 11 -34.94 -22.85 -4.21
C TRP A 11 -35.21 -21.50 -4.89
N ILE A 12 -36.18 -21.44 -5.81
CA ILE A 12 -36.55 -20.19 -6.48
C ILE A 12 -37.43 -19.31 -5.57
N LEU A 13 -38.35 -19.92 -4.80
CA LEU A 13 -39.21 -19.19 -3.86
C LEU A 13 -38.41 -18.57 -2.70
N LEU A 14 -37.45 -19.31 -2.12
CA LEU A 14 -36.56 -18.82 -1.06
C LEU A 14 -35.65 -17.65 -1.48
N LEU A 15 -35.54 -17.36 -2.77
CA LEU A 15 -34.78 -16.23 -3.32
C LEU A 15 -35.64 -14.98 -3.60
N LEU A 16 -36.97 -15.09 -3.49
CA LEU A 16 -37.92 -13.98 -3.68
C LEU A 16 -38.42 -13.39 -2.36
N ASP A 17 -38.46 -14.17 -1.29
CA ASP A 17 -38.84 -13.69 0.06
C ASP A 17 -37.81 -12.72 0.67
N LEU A 18 -36.58 -12.61 0.13
CA LEU A 18 -35.55 -11.69 0.65
C LEU A 18 -35.58 -10.27 0.05
N ILE A 19 -36.46 -10.02 -0.93
CA ILE A 19 -36.59 -8.71 -1.61
C ILE A 19 -37.91 -7.99 -1.23
N THR A 20 -38.83 -8.69 -0.56
CA THR A 20 -40.20 -8.19 -0.32
C THR A 20 -40.38 -7.71 1.14
N PHE A 21 -39.60 -6.70 1.57
CA PHE A 21 -39.78 -6.11 2.91
C PHE A 21 -39.59 -4.58 2.99
N THR A 22 -40.15 -3.84 2.02
CA THR A 22 -40.49 -2.40 2.17
C THR A 22 -41.44 -1.96 1.04
N PHE A 23 -42.74 -2.25 1.13
CA PHE A 23 -43.86 -1.46 0.53
C PHE A 23 -45.25 -2.07 0.82
N GLN A 24 -45.62 -2.20 2.09
CA GLN A 24 -47.00 -2.47 2.52
C GLN A 24 -47.38 -1.59 3.72
N ASP A 25 -47.82 -0.35 3.45
CA ASP A 25 -49.03 0.25 4.07
C ASP A 25 -49.20 1.70 3.59
N LEU A 26 -49.95 1.88 2.50
CA LEU A 26 -50.40 3.19 2.01
C LEU A 26 -51.76 3.07 1.29
N LYS A 27 -52.71 2.39 1.95
CA LYS A 27 -54.10 2.20 1.48
C LYS A 27 -55.17 2.50 2.55
N SER A 28 -54.89 3.43 3.45
CA SER A 28 -55.90 4.09 4.28
C SER A 28 -55.50 5.55 4.50
N GLY A 29 -56.44 6.48 4.26
CA GLY A 29 -56.19 7.91 4.43
C GLY A 29 -56.28 8.30 5.91
N GLY A 30 -55.17 8.68 6.53
CA GLY A 30 -55.13 9.17 7.90
C GLY A 30 -53.85 9.94 8.20
N GLN A 31 -53.96 11.07 8.89
CA GLN A 31 -52.80 11.81 9.40
C GLN A 31 -52.32 11.21 10.72
N VAL A 32 -51.01 11.13 10.90
CA VAL A 32 -50.36 11.01 12.21
C VAL A 32 -49.24 12.04 12.28
N THR A 33 -49.17 12.81 13.37
CA THR A 33 -48.22 13.94 13.50
C THR A 33 -47.75 14.12 14.94
N VAL A 34 -46.51 13.69 15.22
CA VAL A 34 -45.66 14.12 16.36
C VAL A 34 -44.22 14.01 15.85
N ALA A 35 -43.47 15.06 15.51
CA ALA A 35 -43.10 16.30 16.21
C ALA A 35 -41.88 16.14 17.17
N LEU A 36 -40.70 16.44 16.63
CA LEU A 36 -39.55 17.04 17.33
C LEU A 36 -39.09 18.23 16.47
N GLY A 37 -38.78 19.38 17.07
CA GLY A 37 -38.46 20.61 16.35
C GLY A 37 -37.12 21.21 16.77
N GLY A 38 -36.51 22.06 15.93
CA GLY A 38 -35.22 22.69 16.30
C GLY A 38 -34.38 23.45 15.26
N GLY A 39 -34.95 24.06 14.21
CA GLY A 39 -34.30 25.16 13.47
C GLY A 39 -33.44 24.85 12.23
N ALA A 40 -33.67 25.64 11.17
CA ALA A 40 -32.85 25.92 9.97
C ALA A 40 -31.91 24.79 9.43
N ALA A 41 -32.22 23.98 8.41
CA ALA A 41 -32.78 24.24 7.06
C ALA A 41 -31.80 24.83 6.02
N LEU A 42 -31.48 24.01 5.00
CA LEU A 42 -31.06 24.39 3.64
C LEU A 42 -31.51 23.28 2.66
N SER A 43 -31.74 23.59 1.38
CA SER A 43 -32.68 22.82 0.55
C SER A 43 -32.31 22.67 -0.94
N ALA A 44 -32.52 21.46 -1.47
CA ALA A 44 -32.80 21.19 -2.90
C ALA A 44 -33.39 19.76 -3.07
N PRO A 45 -34.33 19.51 -4.00
CA PRO A 45 -34.97 18.20 -4.18
C PRO A 45 -34.25 17.29 -5.21
N PRO A 46 -34.37 15.95 -5.11
CA PRO A 46 -33.83 15.02 -6.09
C PRO A 46 -34.80 14.79 -7.27
N THR A 47 -34.43 15.25 -8.47
CA THR A 47 -35.02 14.76 -9.74
C THR A 47 -33.94 14.72 -10.82
N PHE A 48 -33.80 13.58 -11.49
CA PHE A 48 -33.56 13.39 -12.93
C PHE A 48 -33.06 11.97 -13.22
N PHE A 49 -33.97 11.11 -13.69
CA PHE A 49 -33.62 9.93 -14.48
C PHE A 49 -34.75 9.70 -15.50
N LEU A 50 -34.37 9.64 -16.79
CA LEU A 50 -35.21 9.49 -18.00
C LEU A 50 -36.52 10.30 -18.06
N GLY A 51 -36.55 11.30 -18.95
CA GLY A 51 -37.78 12.07 -19.24
C GLY A 51 -38.76 11.33 -20.15
N VAL A 52 -40.05 11.57 -19.94
CA VAL A 52 -41.11 11.32 -20.92
C VAL A 52 -41.44 12.64 -21.60
N LEU A 53 -41.38 12.67 -22.93
CA LEU A 53 -41.92 13.75 -23.75
C LEU A 53 -43.20 13.26 -24.43
N GLU A 54 -44.30 13.98 -24.24
CA GLU A 54 -45.49 13.83 -25.07
C GLU A 54 -45.93 15.18 -25.64
N LYS A 55 -46.12 15.20 -26.97
CA LYS A 55 -46.94 16.12 -27.77
C LYS A 55 -46.74 17.64 -27.61
N GLU A 56 -46.25 18.23 -28.70
CA GLU A 56 -47.15 19.04 -29.54
C GLU A 56 -46.77 18.96 -31.03
N GLY A 57 -47.77 19.01 -31.93
CA GLY A 57 -47.64 19.35 -33.36
C GLY A 57 -46.76 18.50 -34.31
N GLY A 58 -47.40 17.62 -35.11
CA GLY A 58 -46.80 17.12 -36.37
C GLY A 58 -47.27 15.73 -36.82
N VAL A 59 -47.86 15.62 -38.02
CA VAL A 59 -48.28 14.34 -38.63
C VAL A 59 -47.69 14.21 -40.04
N PHE A 60 -46.92 13.15 -40.28
CA PHE A 60 -46.62 12.61 -41.61
C PHE A 60 -46.52 11.07 -41.54
N PHE A 61 -46.83 10.41 -42.65
CA PHE A 61 -46.91 8.94 -42.78
C PHE A 61 -45.66 8.35 -43.48
N MET A 62 -45.56 7.00 -43.45
CA MET A 62 -44.55 6.08 -44.06
C MET A 62 -43.50 5.55 -43.06
N ASP A 63 -43.05 4.29 -43.15
CA ASP A 63 -43.68 3.07 -43.72
C ASP A 63 -43.06 1.83 -43.02
N VAL A 64 -43.71 0.67 -43.05
CA VAL A 64 -43.29 -0.52 -42.29
C VAL A 64 -42.35 -1.40 -43.10
N LYS A 65 -41.03 -1.14 -43.05
CA LYS A 65 -39.98 -2.07 -43.51
C LYS A 65 -38.58 -1.75 -42.96
N SER A 66 -38.06 -2.63 -42.10
CA SER A 66 -36.62 -2.77 -41.71
C SER A 66 -36.36 -3.79 -40.58
N VAL A 67 -37.38 -4.50 -40.08
CA VAL A 67 -37.21 -5.52 -39.02
C VAL A 67 -36.68 -6.86 -39.57
N GLU A 68 -36.86 -7.13 -40.87
CA GLU A 68 -36.40 -8.36 -41.53
C GLU A 68 -34.87 -8.37 -41.74
N ASP A 69 -34.27 -7.22 -42.05
CA ASP A 69 -32.82 -7.08 -42.33
C ASP A 69 -31.90 -7.32 -41.11
N MET A 70 -32.45 -7.38 -39.89
CA MET A 70 -31.68 -7.64 -38.67
C MET A 70 -31.68 -9.11 -38.21
N ILE A 71 -32.39 -10.01 -38.91
CA ILE A 71 -32.56 -11.42 -38.46
C ILE A 71 -31.72 -12.41 -39.31
N GLU A 72 -31.31 -12.05 -40.53
CA GLU A 72 -30.64 -12.99 -41.44
C GLU A 72 -29.10 -13.12 -41.27
N ALA A 73 -28.51 -12.45 -40.27
CA ALA A 73 -27.06 -12.39 -40.06
C ALA A 73 -26.47 -13.43 -39.08
N SER A 74 -27.27 -14.35 -38.53
CA SER A 74 -26.85 -15.21 -37.40
C SER A 74 -27.38 -16.66 -37.40
N SER A 75 -27.42 -17.31 -38.56
CA SER A 75 -27.59 -18.77 -38.63
C SER A 75 -26.71 -19.40 -39.72
N GLY A 76 -26.18 -20.61 -39.49
CA GLY A 76 -25.36 -21.35 -40.47
C GLY A 76 -24.01 -21.88 -39.97
N VAL A 77 -24.02 -22.83 -39.03
CA VAL A 77 -22.84 -23.62 -38.63
C VAL A 77 -22.98 -25.03 -39.22
N HIS A 78 -21.96 -25.57 -39.91
CA HIS A 78 -21.45 -26.93 -39.64
C HIS A 78 -20.19 -27.36 -40.42
N PHE A 79 -19.52 -28.37 -39.85
CA PHE A 79 -18.37 -29.13 -40.35
C PHE A 79 -18.55 -29.79 -41.72
N SER A 80 -17.47 -29.86 -42.52
CA SER A 80 -16.84 -31.13 -42.96
C SER A 80 -15.62 -30.83 -43.86
N GLY A 81 -14.84 -31.85 -44.26
CA GLY A 81 -13.79 -31.69 -45.26
C GLY A 81 -13.17 -33.02 -45.72
N PHE A 82 -12.64 -33.08 -46.95
CA PHE A 82 -11.77 -34.17 -47.42
C PHE A 82 -10.88 -33.75 -48.62
N ARG A 83 -9.87 -34.59 -48.88
CA ARG A 83 -8.68 -34.49 -49.76
C ARG A 83 -8.79 -33.99 -51.23
N MET A 84 -7.68 -33.37 -51.68
CA MET A 84 -6.91 -33.58 -52.95
C MET A 84 -7.59 -33.54 -54.34
N ASN A 85 -7.11 -32.65 -55.25
CA ASN A 85 -6.19 -33.03 -56.35
C ASN A 85 -5.86 -31.88 -57.35
N GLY A 86 -4.57 -31.76 -57.74
CA GLY A 86 -4.08 -31.09 -58.98
C GLY A 86 -4.24 -29.56 -59.09
N LEU A 87 -3.52 -28.85 -59.98
CA LEU A 87 -2.38 -29.19 -60.85
C LEU A 87 -1.65 -27.88 -61.23
N GLY A 88 -0.30 -27.86 -61.27
CA GLY A 88 0.47 -26.69 -61.73
C GLY A 88 1.96 -26.78 -61.38
N LEU A 89 2.84 -26.89 -62.39
CA LEU A 89 4.28 -27.12 -62.20
C LEU A 89 5.11 -25.85 -62.46
N ARG A 90 6.14 -25.59 -61.63
CA ARG A 90 7.57 -25.78 -62.00
C ARG A 90 8.55 -25.34 -60.89
N ASN A 91 9.57 -26.18 -60.68
CA ASN A 91 11.02 -25.95 -60.56
C ASN A 91 11.53 -24.49 -60.26
N THR A 92 12.57 -24.24 -59.45
CA THR A 92 13.61 -25.15 -58.91
C THR A 92 14.36 -24.58 -57.68
N GLU A 93 15.15 -25.46 -57.05
CA GLU A 93 16.41 -25.20 -56.32
C GLU A 93 16.42 -24.68 -54.86
N VAL A 94 17.49 -25.08 -54.17
CA VAL A 94 17.69 -25.04 -52.72
C VAL A 94 18.72 -23.96 -52.36
N GLY A 95 18.43 -23.13 -51.35
CA GLY A 95 19.34 -22.11 -50.87
C GLY A 95 19.17 -21.80 -49.38
N GLN A 96 19.69 -22.66 -48.49
CA GLN A 96 19.79 -22.32 -47.07
C GLN A 96 20.79 -21.18 -46.85
N ARG A 97 20.31 -19.97 -46.51
CA ARG A 97 21.14 -18.95 -45.85
C ARG A 97 20.35 -18.16 -44.78
N THR A 98 20.82 -18.31 -43.54
CA THR A 98 20.75 -17.34 -42.43
C THR A 98 19.41 -16.70 -42.08
N THR A 99 18.81 -17.19 -41.00
CA THR A 99 17.82 -16.52 -40.17
C THR A 99 18.39 -15.25 -39.49
N LEU A 100 18.47 -14.13 -40.23
CA LEU A 100 18.89 -12.82 -39.72
C LEU A 100 18.03 -11.65 -40.26
N ALA A 101 16.78 -11.93 -40.64
CA ALA A 101 15.81 -10.94 -41.09
C ALA A 101 14.39 -11.32 -40.62
N ALA A 102 14.14 -11.25 -39.32
CA ALA A 102 12.81 -11.03 -38.77
C ALA A 102 12.79 -9.58 -38.30
N GLU A 103 11.93 -8.76 -38.89
CA GLU A 103 12.08 -7.30 -38.90
C GLU A 103 11.85 -6.68 -37.51
N GLU A 104 12.69 -5.72 -37.11
CA GLU A 104 12.43 -4.87 -35.95
C GLU A 104 11.25 -3.94 -36.25
N MET A 105 10.05 -4.43 -35.96
CA MET A 105 8.81 -3.65 -36.12
C MET A 105 8.74 -2.55 -35.06
N HIS A 106 9.47 -1.46 -35.26
CA HIS A 106 9.51 -0.29 -34.38
C HIS A 106 8.08 0.24 -34.13
N LYS A 107 7.58 -0.02 -32.91
CA LYS A 107 6.28 0.45 -32.44
C LYS A 107 6.30 1.97 -32.34
N GLN A 108 5.57 2.66 -33.22
CA GLN A 108 5.48 4.13 -33.18
C GLN A 108 4.88 4.61 -31.85
N PRO A 109 5.35 5.76 -31.33
CA PRO A 109 4.86 6.32 -30.06
C PRO A 109 3.47 6.94 -30.21
N PHE A 110 2.72 7.00 -29.12
CA PHE A 110 1.38 7.55 -29.06
C PHE A 110 1.44 9.08 -28.87
N VAL A 111 1.13 9.82 -29.94
CA VAL A 111 1.20 11.29 -29.97
C VAL A 111 -0.14 11.89 -29.56
N ILE A 112 -0.13 12.78 -28.57
CA ILE A 112 -1.30 13.48 -28.05
C ILE A 112 -1.10 14.98 -28.23
N GLY A 113 -1.93 15.62 -29.04
CA GLY A 113 -1.95 17.08 -29.16
C GLY A 113 -2.83 17.72 -28.11
N VAL A 114 -2.32 18.73 -27.40
CA VAL A 114 -3.07 19.53 -26.41
C VAL A 114 -3.12 21.00 -26.86
N ALA A 115 -4.25 21.41 -27.40
CA ALA A 115 -4.50 22.74 -27.97
C ALA A 115 -5.48 23.57 -27.11
N GLY A 116 -5.68 24.83 -27.49
CA GLY A 116 -6.56 25.76 -26.80
C GLY A 116 -5.90 27.13 -26.55
N GLY A 117 -6.70 28.11 -26.13
CA GLY A 117 -6.25 29.51 -26.02
C GLY A 117 -5.11 29.74 -25.03
N ALA A 118 -4.44 30.88 -25.15
CA ALA A 118 -3.50 31.36 -24.15
C ALA A 118 -4.16 31.42 -22.75
N ALA A 119 -3.44 30.99 -21.71
CA ALA A 119 -3.91 30.93 -20.32
C ALA A 119 -5.17 30.06 -20.04
N SER A 120 -5.57 29.16 -20.95
CA SER A 120 -6.66 28.19 -20.71
C SER A 120 -6.29 27.10 -19.68
N GLY A 121 -5.00 26.76 -19.54
CA GLY A 121 -4.53 25.72 -18.61
C GLY A 121 -3.99 24.46 -19.31
N LYS A 122 -3.71 24.51 -20.62
CA LYS A 122 -3.04 23.43 -21.38
C LYS A 122 -1.86 22.79 -20.66
N THR A 123 -0.88 23.60 -20.27
CA THR A 123 0.34 23.13 -19.58
C THR A 123 -0.03 22.42 -18.28
N THR A 124 -0.96 22.97 -17.47
CA THR A 124 -1.49 22.32 -16.26
C THR A 124 -2.15 20.97 -16.53
N VAL A 125 -2.91 20.84 -17.63
CA VAL A 125 -3.47 19.55 -18.06
C VAL A 125 -2.35 18.57 -18.44
N CYS A 126 -1.32 19.02 -19.16
CA CYS A 126 -0.16 18.19 -19.50
C CYS A 126 0.61 17.74 -18.25
N ASP A 127 0.89 18.66 -17.33
CA ASP A 127 1.57 18.39 -16.06
C ASP A 127 0.79 17.36 -15.23
N MET A 128 -0.54 17.47 -15.17
CA MET A 128 -1.40 16.52 -14.47
C MET A 128 -1.45 15.15 -15.16
N ILE A 129 -1.45 15.09 -16.49
CA ILE A 129 -1.35 13.82 -17.24
C ILE A 129 0.01 13.15 -17.00
N ILE A 130 1.11 13.91 -17.04
CA ILE A 130 2.47 13.42 -16.75
C ILE A 130 2.56 12.92 -15.30
N GLN A 131 2.03 13.68 -14.34
CA GLN A 131 2.00 13.29 -12.92
C GLN A 131 1.21 11.99 -12.74
N GLN A 132 -0.02 11.89 -13.23
CA GLN A 132 -0.88 10.71 -13.04
C GLN A 132 -0.38 9.47 -13.79
N LEU A 133 0.35 9.62 -14.90
CA LEU A 133 0.99 8.49 -15.59
C LEU A 133 2.23 7.96 -14.84
N HIS A 134 2.88 8.76 -13.98
CA HIS A 134 4.01 8.39 -13.11
C HIS A 134 5.23 7.73 -13.80
N ASP A 135 5.31 7.74 -15.13
CA ASP A 135 6.22 6.92 -15.92
C ASP A 135 7.30 7.76 -16.64
N GLN A 136 8.51 7.23 -16.79
CA GLN A 136 9.62 7.87 -17.53
C GLN A 136 9.44 7.80 -19.07
N ARG A 137 8.32 7.24 -19.54
CA ARG A 137 8.00 6.97 -20.95
C ARG A 137 7.01 7.98 -21.56
N VAL A 138 6.85 9.15 -20.94
CA VAL A 138 6.07 10.29 -21.42
C VAL A 138 6.99 11.48 -21.63
N VAL A 139 6.92 12.14 -22.79
CA VAL A 139 7.73 13.34 -23.06
C VAL A 139 6.89 14.50 -23.59
N LEU A 140 7.11 15.69 -23.03
CA LEU A 140 6.45 16.94 -23.44
C LEU A 140 7.27 17.68 -24.51
N VAL A 141 6.62 18.05 -25.60
CA VAL A 141 7.07 18.98 -26.63
C VAL A 141 6.13 20.17 -26.62
N ASN A 142 6.65 21.40 -26.61
CA ASN A 142 5.82 22.61 -26.58
C ASN A 142 6.13 23.48 -27.81
N GLN A 143 5.08 23.96 -28.47
CA GLN A 143 5.11 24.75 -29.70
C GLN A 143 5.90 26.07 -29.53
N ASP A 144 5.92 26.67 -28.33
CA ASP A 144 6.68 27.88 -28.01
C ASP A 144 8.20 27.69 -28.12
N SER A 145 8.69 26.45 -28.31
CA SER A 145 10.09 26.19 -28.66
C SER A 145 10.42 26.54 -30.11
N PHE A 146 9.43 26.69 -30.99
CA PHE A 146 9.57 26.74 -32.45
C PHE A 146 9.08 28.06 -33.05
N TYR A 147 9.30 29.20 -32.38
CA TYR A 147 9.10 30.51 -33.03
C TYR A 147 10.22 30.79 -34.04
N HIS A 148 9.94 31.57 -35.08
CA HIS A 148 10.99 32.13 -35.93
C HIS A 148 11.81 33.21 -35.18
N ASP A 149 13.12 33.30 -35.50
CA ASP A 149 13.99 34.40 -35.06
C ASP A 149 13.54 35.72 -35.70
N LEU A 150 13.36 36.79 -34.91
CA LEU A 150 12.96 38.09 -35.45
C LEU A 150 14.07 38.74 -36.30
N THR A 151 13.68 39.35 -37.41
CA THR A 151 14.55 40.20 -38.24
C THR A 151 14.97 41.47 -37.48
N LYS A 152 15.97 42.20 -38.00
CA LYS A 152 16.41 43.47 -37.37
C LYS A 152 15.29 44.52 -37.41
N GLU A 153 14.49 44.46 -38.45
CA GLU A 153 13.38 45.35 -38.75
C GLU A 153 12.21 45.08 -37.78
N GLU A 154 11.88 43.82 -37.52
CA GLU A 154 10.89 43.41 -36.51
C GLU A 154 11.38 43.66 -35.08
N LEU A 155 12.69 43.51 -34.81
CA LEU A 155 13.31 43.86 -33.53
C LEU A 155 13.17 45.36 -33.17
N THR A 156 12.95 46.25 -34.15
CA THR A 156 12.60 47.66 -33.86
C THR A 156 11.12 47.87 -33.52
N ARG A 157 10.24 46.91 -33.86
CA ARG A 157 8.77 47.00 -33.76
C ARG A 157 8.13 45.76 -33.12
N VAL A 158 8.82 45.13 -32.15
CA VAL A 158 8.34 43.90 -31.47
C VAL A 158 6.97 44.06 -30.81
N HIS A 159 6.62 45.28 -30.38
CA HIS A 159 5.30 45.65 -29.84
C HIS A 159 4.18 45.66 -30.90
N GLU A 160 4.52 45.46 -32.18
CA GLU A 160 3.60 45.26 -33.30
C GLU A 160 3.58 43.81 -33.81
N TYR A 161 4.46 42.92 -33.32
CA TYR A 161 4.59 41.55 -33.81
C TYR A 161 3.57 40.61 -33.14
N ASN A 162 2.84 39.83 -33.94
CA ASN A 162 1.79 38.94 -33.45
C ASN A 162 2.31 37.51 -33.23
N PHE A 163 2.80 37.22 -32.02
CA PHE A 163 3.22 35.87 -31.60
C PHE A 163 2.06 34.86 -31.52
N ASP A 164 0.80 35.31 -31.49
CA ASP A 164 -0.36 34.41 -31.51
C ASP A 164 -0.81 34.07 -32.97
N HIS A 165 -0.06 34.46 -34.02
CA HIS A 165 -0.33 34.17 -35.45
C HIS A 165 0.34 32.87 -35.95
N PRO A 166 -0.24 32.11 -36.90
CA PRO A 166 0.39 30.90 -37.47
C PRO A 166 1.81 31.13 -38.03
N ASP A 167 2.01 32.20 -38.79
CA ASP A 167 3.30 32.52 -39.45
C ASP A 167 4.44 32.87 -38.47
N ALA A 168 4.16 32.97 -37.16
CA ALA A 168 5.19 33.16 -36.14
C ALA A 168 5.98 31.87 -35.83
N PHE A 169 5.52 30.70 -36.29
CA PHE A 169 6.03 29.38 -35.92
C PHE A 169 6.70 28.61 -37.07
N ASP A 170 7.92 28.13 -36.84
CA ASP A 170 8.65 27.22 -37.72
C ASP A 170 8.02 25.81 -37.69
N THR A 171 6.95 25.68 -38.46
CA THR A 171 6.17 24.44 -38.55
C THR A 171 6.97 23.31 -39.22
N GLU A 172 7.90 23.63 -40.12
CA GLU A 172 8.77 22.61 -40.75
C GLU A 172 9.79 22.05 -39.74
N GLN A 173 10.36 22.89 -38.88
CA GLN A 173 11.24 22.44 -37.79
C GLN A 173 10.46 21.61 -36.76
N LEU A 174 9.22 21.99 -36.41
CA LEU A 174 8.35 21.20 -35.54
C LEU A 174 8.02 19.83 -36.16
N LEU A 175 7.62 19.78 -37.43
CA LEU A 175 7.35 18.53 -38.15
C LEU A 175 8.61 17.64 -38.20
N CYS A 176 9.77 18.22 -38.51
CA CYS A 176 11.05 17.50 -38.53
C CYS A 176 11.44 16.93 -37.15
N ALA A 177 11.17 17.66 -36.07
CA ALA A 177 11.41 17.20 -34.70
C ALA A 177 10.45 16.06 -34.32
N MET A 178 9.16 16.21 -34.58
CA MET A 178 8.14 15.20 -34.27
C MET A 178 8.36 13.91 -35.06
N GLU A 179 8.72 14.00 -36.34
CA GLU A 179 8.91 12.81 -37.19
C GLU A 179 10.16 11.99 -36.81
N LYS A 180 11.22 12.66 -36.35
CA LYS A 180 12.39 11.99 -35.74
C LYS A 180 12.01 11.25 -34.46
N LEU A 181 11.24 11.88 -33.58
CA LEU A 181 10.75 11.24 -32.35
C LEU A 181 9.83 10.06 -32.65
N ARG A 182 8.96 10.15 -33.66
CA ARG A 182 8.13 9.02 -34.15
C ARG A 182 8.94 7.84 -34.67
N HIS A 183 10.12 8.10 -35.24
CA HIS A 183 11.07 7.08 -35.69
C HIS A 183 12.09 6.64 -34.62
N GLY A 184 11.85 6.94 -33.33
CA GLY A 184 12.74 6.51 -32.25
C GLY A 184 14.09 7.23 -32.20
N GLN A 185 14.20 8.41 -32.83
CA GLN A 185 15.43 9.21 -32.82
C GLN A 185 15.32 10.36 -31.81
N ALA A 186 16.33 10.52 -30.95
CA ALA A 186 16.41 11.63 -30.01
C ALA A 186 16.76 12.96 -30.73
N VAL A 187 16.09 14.05 -30.32
CA VAL A 187 16.12 15.37 -30.97
C VAL A 187 16.53 16.45 -29.98
N ASP A 188 17.35 17.40 -30.41
CA ASP A 188 17.59 18.63 -29.65
C ASP A 188 16.52 19.66 -30.00
N ILE A 189 15.62 19.92 -29.05
CA ILE A 189 14.57 20.94 -29.21
C ILE A 189 15.14 22.29 -28.77
N PRO A 190 15.07 23.34 -29.62
CA PRO A 190 15.57 24.67 -29.27
C PRO A 190 14.79 25.29 -28.10
N LYS A 191 15.36 26.36 -27.54
CA LYS A 191 14.68 27.18 -26.54
C LYS A 191 14.62 28.62 -27.03
N TYR A 192 13.45 29.02 -27.50
CA TYR A 192 13.18 30.40 -27.83
C TYR A 192 13.24 31.28 -26.56
N ASP A 193 14.03 32.36 -26.62
CA ASP A 193 14.13 33.33 -25.54
C ASP A 193 13.42 34.63 -25.89
N PHE A 194 12.31 34.91 -25.21
CA PHE A 194 11.53 36.14 -25.35
C PHE A 194 12.24 37.42 -24.86
N LYS A 195 13.52 37.36 -24.42
CA LYS A 195 14.36 38.54 -24.18
C LYS A 195 15.25 38.88 -25.37
N SER A 196 15.86 37.88 -26.02
CA SER A 196 16.69 38.05 -27.22
C SER A 196 15.91 37.89 -28.54
N TYR A 197 14.69 37.36 -28.49
CA TYR A 197 13.80 37.05 -29.62
C TYR A 197 14.44 36.11 -30.65
N LYS A 198 15.11 35.07 -30.13
CA LYS A 198 15.87 34.09 -30.90
C LYS A 198 15.85 32.70 -30.27
N ASN A 199 16.07 31.70 -31.13
CA ASN A 199 16.33 30.33 -30.75
C ASN A 199 17.78 30.18 -30.29
N ASN A 200 18.00 30.24 -28.98
CA ASN A 200 19.33 30.01 -28.42
C ASN A 200 19.67 28.52 -28.46
N VAL A 201 20.62 28.15 -29.32
CA VAL A 201 21.04 26.76 -29.58
C VAL A 201 21.69 26.09 -28.35
N PHE A 202 22.14 26.88 -27.36
CA PHE A 202 22.78 26.35 -26.16
C PHE A 202 22.20 26.92 -24.85
N PRO A 203 21.87 26.07 -23.86
CA PRO A 203 21.70 24.61 -23.96
C PRO A 203 20.34 24.27 -24.61
N ALA A 204 20.34 23.66 -25.80
CA ALA A 204 19.14 23.03 -26.34
C ALA A 204 18.66 21.90 -25.41
N ARG A 205 17.35 21.64 -25.39
CA ARG A 205 16.79 20.56 -24.60
C ARG A 205 16.83 19.27 -25.42
N ARG A 206 17.76 18.37 -25.11
CA ARG A 206 17.76 17.01 -25.64
C ARG A 206 16.48 16.28 -25.20
N VAL A 207 15.69 15.85 -26.18
CA VAL A 207 14.44 15.10 -26.03
C VAL A 207 14.68 13.70 -26.56
N ASN A 208 14.63 12.71 -25.66
CA ASN A 208 14.72 11.30 -26.02
C ASN A 208 13.33 10.78 -26.48
N PRO A 209 13.28 9.71 -27.28
CA PRO A 209 12.03 9.01 -27.59
C PRO A 209 11.31 8.53 -26.32
N SER A 210 10.00 8.37 -26.42
CA SER A 210 9.12 7.92 -25.35
C SER A 210 7.87 7.30 -25.93
N ASP A 211 7.24 6.35 -25.22
CA ASP A 211 6.01 5.68 -25.67
C ASP A 211 4.83 6.66 -25.85
N VAL A 212 4.83 7.79 -25.12
CA VAL A 212 3.89 8.91 -25.29
C VAL A 212 4.64 10.19 -25.60
N ILE A 213 4.17 10.94 -26.59
CA ILE A 213 4.61 12.31 -26.86
C ILE A 213 3.42 13.24 -26.67
N LEU A 214 3.47 14.10 -25.65
CA LEU A 214 2.52 15.21 -25.49
C LEU A 214 3.05 16.39 -26.31
N LEU A 215 2.29 16.86 -27.29
CA LEU A 215 2.57 18.07 -28.05
C LEU A 215 1.60 19.16 -27.59
N GLU A 216 2.09 20.18 -26.87
CA GLU A 216 1.30 21.30 -26.34
C GLU A 216 1.51 22.58 -27.17
N GLY A 217 0.47 23.36 -27.42
CA GLY A 217 0.61 24.68 -28.04
C GLY A 217 -0.70 25.41 -28.27
N ILE A 218 -0.63 26.66 -28.76
CA ILE A 218 -1.83 27.45 -29.09
C ILE A 218 -2.41 27.07 -30.46
N LEU A 219 -1.58 26.70 -31.43
CA LEU A 219 -1.93 26.56 -32.85
C LEU A 219 -1.55 25.19 -33.46
N ILE A 220 -1.18 24.20 -32.66
CA ILE A 220 -0.82 22.84 -33.13
C ILE A 220 -1.95 22.11 -33.90
N PHE A 221 -3.20 22.58 -33.84
CA PHE A 221 -4.32 22.06 -34.64
C PHE A 221 -4.60 22.89 -35.91
N HIS A 222 -3.81 23.92 -36.20
CA HIS A 222 -3.99 24.74 -37.41
C HIS A 222 -3.57 23.96 -38.66
N ASP A 223 -2.27 23.64 -38.77
CA ASP A 223 -1.71 22.87 -39.89
C ASP A 223 -2.26 21.42 -39.93
N PRO A 224 -2.72 20.92 -41.09
CA PRO A 224 -3.23 19.55 -41.22
C PRO A 224 -2.14 18.49 -40.99
N ARG A 225 -0.90 18.72 -41.43
CA ARG A 225 0.22 17.78 -41.33
C ARG A 225 0.55 17.52 -39.86
N VAL A 226 0.54 18.57 -39.03
CA VAL A 226 0.75 18.48 -37.58
C VAL A 226 -0.39 17.70 -36.90
N ARG A 227 -1.64 17.85 -37.38
CA ARG A 227 -2.80 17.06 -36.89
C ARG A 227 -2.72 15.58 -37.29
N GLU A 228 -2.17 15.25 -38.45
CA GLU A 228 -2.02 13.87 -38.94
C GLU A 228 -1.00 13.06 -38.12
N LEU A 229 -0.02 13.73 -37.50
CA LEU A 229 0.90 13.08 -36.55
C LEU A 229 0.24 12.64 -35.23
N MET A 230 -0.94 13.17 -34.89
CA MET A 230 -1.57 12.99 -33.57
C MET A 230 -2.56 11.82 -33.53
N ASN A 231 -2.33 10.86 -32.65
CA ASN A 231 -3.27 9.77 -32.37
C ASN A 231 -4.47 10.22 -31.51
N MET A 232 -4.35 11.34 -30.77
CA MET A 232 -5.40 11.90 -29.92
C MET A 232 -5.28 13.43 -29.83
N LYS A 233 -6.39 14.15 -29.85
CA LYS A 233 -6.47 15.62 -29.94
C LYS A 233 -7.35 16.18 -28.83
N LEU A 234 -6.72 16.79 -27.83
CA LEU A 234 -7.36 17.41 -26.67
C LEU A 234 -7.45 18.94 -26.87
N PHE A 235 -8.61 19.54 -26.68
CA PHE A 235 -8.77 21.01 -26.69
C PHE A 235 -9.19 21.52 -25.31
N VAL A 236 -8.36 22.34 -24.69
CA VAL A 236 -8.62 22.93 -23.36
C VAL A 236 -9.46 24.18 -23.51
N ASP A 237 -10.71 24.07 -23.07
CA ASP A 237 -11.76 25.05 -23.27
C ASP A 237 -12.02 25.81 -21.97
N THR A 238 -11.94 27.13 -22.01
CA THR A 238 -12.03 28.00 -20.82
C THR A 238 -12.46 29.39 -21.26
N ASP A 239 -13.35 30.00 -20.48
CA ASP A 239 -13.98 31.27 -20.82
C ASP A 239 -12.96 32.39 -21.04
N ALA A 240 -13.28 33.33 -21.94
CA ALA A 240 -12.38 34.42 -22.31
C ALA A 240 -11.95 35.26 -21.11
N ASP A 241 -12.88 35.53 -20.19
CA ASP A 241 -12.64 36.36 -19.00
C ASP A 241 -11.77 35.63 -17.97
N VAL A 242 -11.95 34.31 -17.82
CA VAL A 242 -11.09 33.47 -16.96
C VAL A 242 -9.68 33.38 -17.52
N ARG A 243 -9.53 33.22 -18.85
CA ARG A 243 -8.23 33.29 -19.53
C ARG A 243 -7.57 34.65 -19.38
N LEU A 244 -8.32 35.73 -19.52
CA LEU A 244 -7.83 37.10 -19.35
C LEU A 244 -7.38 37.35 -17.91
N ALA A 245 -8.18 37.00 -16.90
CA ALA A 245 -7.81 37.12 -15.49
C ALA A 245 -6.55 36.30 -15.15
N ARG A 246 -6.45 35.06 -15.66
CA ARG A 246 -5.24 34.22 -15.55
C ARG A 246 -4.04 34.88 -16.24
N ARG A 247 -4.20 35.46 -17.43
CA ARG A 247 -3.12 36.14 -18.18
C ARG A 247 -2.66 37.44 -17.51
N ILE A 248 -3.57 38.27 -17.01
CA ILE A 248 -3.26 39.47 -16.23
C ILE A 248 -2.43 39.08 -15.02
N ARG A 249 -2.93 38.18 -14.15
CA ARG A 249 -2.21 37.77 -12.94
C ARG A 249 -0.80 37.24 -13.25
N ARG A 250 -0.68 36.41 -14.29
CA ARG A 250 0.62 35.85 -14.73
C ARG A 250 1.56 36.95 -15.21
N ASP A 251 1.13 37.76 -16.18
CA ASP A 251 2.02 38.70 -16.86
C ASP A 251 2.32 39.97 -16.02
N THR A 252 1.51 40.30 -15.00
CA THR A 252 1.83 41.36 -14.03
C THR A 252 2.68 40.83 -12.87
N VAL A 253 2.29 39.74 -12.21
CA VAL A 253 2.97 39.25 -10.98
C VAL A 253 4.27 38.51 -11.29
N GLU A 254 4.29 37.66 -12.32
CA GLU A 254 5.46 36.81 -12.64
C GLU A 254 6.44 37.51 -13.60
N LYS A 255 5.98 38.52 -14.36
CA LYS A 255 6.77 39.19 -15.40
C LYS A 255 6.86 40.72 -15.26
N GLY A 256 6.24 41.31 -14.22
CA GLY A 256 6.38 42.73 -13.89
C GLY A 256 5.83 43.71 -14.93
N ARG A 257 4.90 43.28 -15.79
CA ARG A 257 4.28 44.17 -16.80
C ARG A 257 3.16 45.00 -16.20
N ASP A 258 2.93 46.19 -16.76
CA ASP A 258 1.77 47.00 -16.41
C ASP A 258 0.45 46.41 -16.97
N ILE A 259 -0.65 46.64 -16.24
CA ILE A 259 -1.98 46.14 -16.60
C ILE A 259 -2.47 46.71 -17.93
N SER A 260 -2.23 48.00 -18.22
CA SER A 260 -2.66 48.62 -19.49
C SER A 260 -2.00 47.92 -20.68
N THR A 261 -0.69 47.72 -20.64
CA THR A 261 0.08 47.04 -21.70
C THR A 261 -0.38 45.59 -21.91
N VAL A 262 -0.80 44.89 -20.85
CA VAL A 262 -1.35 43.52 -20.97
C VAL A 262 -2.75 43.53 -21.61
N LEU A 263 -3.60 44.51 -21.26
CA LEU A 263 -4.94 44.68 -21.86
C LEU A 263 -4.87 45.11 -23.33
N ASP A 264 -3.95 46.01 -23.68
CA ASP A 264 -3.70 46.45 -25.04
C ASP A 264 -3.17 45.30 -25.90
N GLN A 265 -2.15 44.55 -25.42
CA GLN A 265 -1.65 43.37 -26.14
C GLN A 265 -2.76 42.31 -26.31
N TYR A 266 -3.58 42.10 -25.28
CA TYR A 266 -4.70 41.16 -25.35
C TYR A 266 -5.73 41.55 -26.41
N SER A 267 -6.10 42.84 -26.46
CA SER A 267 -7.12 43.37 -27.37
C SER A 267 -6.63 43.49 -28.81
N LYS A 268 -5.36 43.87 -29.01
CA LYS A 268 -4.73 44.07 -30.33
C LYS A 268 -4.38 42.75 -31.04
N PHE A 269 -4.01 41.70 -30.28
CA PHE A 269 -3.46 40.46 -30.85
C PHE A 269 -4.11 39.18 -30.31
N VAL A 270 -4.11 38.99 -28.99
CA VAL A 270 -4.42 37.69 -28.38
C VAL A 270 -5.88 37.27 -28.59
N LYS A 271 -6.82 38.20 -28.44
CA LYS A 271 -8.24 37.91 -28.65
C LYS A 271 -8.56 37.70 -30.14
N PRO A 272 -8.22 38.62 -31.08
CA PRO A 272 -8.39 38.38 -32.51
C PRO A 272 -7.79 37.03 -32.94
N ALA A 273 -6.51 36.77 -32.61
CA ALA A 273 -5.88 35.53 -33.02
C ALA A 273 -6.50 34.26 -32.37
N PHE A 274 -7.06 34.39 -31.16
CA PHE A 274 -7.85 33.30 -30.58
C PHE A 274 -9.16 33.07 -31.35
N ASP A 275 -9.90 34.12 -31.69
CA ASP A 275 -11.19 34.02 -32.38
C ASP A 275 -11.01 33.58 -33.85
N ASP A 276 -9.94 34.05 -34.52
CA ASP A 276 -9.64 33.80 -35.95
C ASP A 276 -8.91 32.47 -36.21
N PHE A 277 -7.91 32.09 -35.38
CA PHE A 277 -7.03 30.94 -35.66
C PHE A 277 -7.14 29.80 -34.64
N ILE A 278 -7.33 30.09 -33.36
CA ILE A 278 -7.32 29.04 -32.31
C ILE A 278 -8.70 28.37 -32.17
N LEU A 279 -9.75 29.16 -31.90
CA LEU A 279 -11.10 28.68 -31.67
C LEU A 279 -11.67 27.86 -32.85
N PRO A 280 -11.45 28.22 -34.14
CA PRO A 280 -11.92 27.41 -35.26
C PRO A 280 -11.26 26.03 -35.37
N THR A 281 -10.14 25.78 -34.69
CA THR A 281 -9.51 24.44 -34.63
C THR A 281 -10.13 23.50 -33.60
N LYS A 282 -10.98 24.01 -32.70
CA LYS A 282 -11.73 23.22 -31.71
C LYS A 282 -12.56 22.10 -32.35
N LYS A 283 -13.00 22.27 -33.60
CA LYS A 283 -13.71 21.27 -34.42
C LYS A 283 -12.85 20.05 -34.83
N TYR A 284 -11.54 20.09 -34.61
CA TYR A 284 -10.60 18.99 -34.86
C TYR A 284 -10.21 18.23 -33.58
N ALA A 285 -10.82 18.55 -32.44
CA ALA A 285 -10.55 17.89 -31.18
C ALA A 285 -11.37 16.59 -31.04
N ASP A 286 -10.72 15.52 -30.61
CA ASP A 286 -11.37 14.25 -30.23
C ASP A 286 -12.05 14.39 -28.86
N ILE A 287 -11.47 15.19 -27.95
CA ILE A 287 -12.02 15.51 -26.63
C ILE A 287 -11.85 17.00 -26.32
N ILE A 288 -12.90 17.62 -25.78
CA ILE A 288 -12.89 18.99 -25.27
C ILE A 288 -12.88 18.93 -23.72
N ILE A 289 -11.93 19.63 -23.09
CA ILE A 289 -11.77 19.66 -21.63
C ILE A 289 -12.25 21.02 -21.11
N PRO A 290 -13.51 21.14 -20.64
CA PRO A 290 -14.02 22.39 -20.07
C PRO A 290 -13.36 22.66 -18.72
N ARG A 291 -12.96 23.92 -18.49
CA ARG A 291 -12.22 24.43 -17.32
C ARG A 291 -10.77 23.93 -17.17
N GLY A 292 -10.27 23.13 -18.11
CA GLY A 292 -8.87 22.66 -18.10
C GLY A 292 -8.48 21.90 -16.83
N GLY A 293 -7.41 22.33 -16.17
CA GLY A 293 -6.85 21.66 -14.97
C GLY A 293 -7.83 21.49 -13.81
N ASP A 294 -8.86 22.34 -13.71
CA ASP A 294 -9.90 22.26 -12.68
C ASP A 294 -10.85 21.06 -12.88
N ASN A 295 -10.72 20.32 -13.99
CA ASN A 295 -11.57 19.19 -14.37
C ASN A 295 -10.86 17.84 -14.20
N HIS A 296 -10.54 17.51 -12.94
CA HIS A 296 -9.85 16.28 -12.56
C HIS A 296 -10.49 14.99 -13.13
N VAL A 297 -11.82 14.95 -13.25
CA VAL A 297 -12.56 13.78 -13.76
C VAL A 297 -12.31 13.57 -15.26
N ALA A 298 -12.31 14.63 -16.08
CA ALA A 298 -11.96 14.51 -17.49
C ALA A 298 -10.49 14.09 -17.67
N ILE A 299 -9.60 14.57 -16.80
CA ILE A 299 -8.17 14.25 -16.85
C ILE A 299 -7.91 12.78 -16.48
N ASP A 300 -8.52 12.25 -15.40
CA ASP A 300 -8.43 10.82 -15.08
C ASP A 300 -8.99 9.95 -16.22
N LEU A 301 -10.17 10.27 -16.77
CA LEU A 301 -10.73 9.52 -17.90
C LEU A 301 -9.79 9.49 -19.13
N ILE A 302 -9.09 10.60 -19.41
CA ILE A 302 -8.06 10.68 -20.45
C ILE A 302 -6.85 9.81 -20.07
N VAL A 303 -6.36 9.86 -18.84
CA VAL A 303 -5.26 9.01 -18.35
C VAL A 303 -5.63 7.53 -18.44
N GLN A 304 -6.80 7.11 -17.94
CA GLN A 304 -7.29 5.72 -18.08
C GLN A 304 -7.38 5.29 -19.56
N HIS A 305 -7.77 6.19 -20.47
CA HIS A 305 -7.78 5.90 -21.92
C HIS A 305 -6.36 5.73 -22.48
N ILE A 306 -5.41 6.59 -22.10
CA ILE A 306 -3.99 6.50 -22.48
C ILE A 306 -3.40 5.18 -21.97
N CYS A 307 -3.61 4.84 -20.69
CA CYS A 307 -3.21 3.58 -20.07
C CYS A 307 -3.76 2.36 -20.83
N THR A 308 -5.01 2.45 -21.30
CA THR A 308 -5.66 1.40 -22.12
C THR A 308 -5.07 1.32 -23.53
N LYS A 309 -4.78 2.46 -24.18
CA LYS A 309 -4.21 2.53 -25.55
C LYS A 309 -2.75 2.11 -25.61
N LEU A 310 -1.94 2.49 -24.63
CA LEU A 310 -0.60 1.94 -24.41
C LEU A 310 -0.69 0.43 -24.08
N GLY A 311 -1.75 0.04 -23.39
CA GLY A 311 -1.99 -1.31 -22.90
C GLY A 311 -1.04 -1.64 -21.76
N GLN A 312 -1.24 -1.02 -20.59
CA GLN A 312 -0.36 -1.05 -19.40
C GLN A 312 -0.02 -2.44 -18.81
N HIS A 313 -0.39 -3.54 -19.46
CA HIS A 313 0.35 -4.81 -19.42
C HIS A 313 1.69 -4.73 -20.21
N ASP A 314 2.44 -3.63 -20.19
CA ASP A 314 3.70 -3.50 -20.95
C ASP A 314 4.75 -4.54 -20.54
N MET A 315 4.76 -4.94 -19.26
CA MET A 315 5.56 -6.06 -18.77
C MET A 315 5.22 -7.38 -19.48
N CYS A 316 3.97 -7.61 -19.90
CA CYS A 316 3.58 -8.81 -20.66
C CYS A 316 3.98 -8.73 -22.15
N LYS A 317 4.23 -7.52 -22.68
CA LYS A 317 4.82 -7.34 -24.02
C LYS A 317 6.31 -7.64 -24.03
N ILE A 318 7.01 -7.31 -22.94
CA ILE A 318 8.43 -7.60 -22.73
C ILE A 318 8.65 -9.08 -22.36
N TYR A 319 7.73 -9.65 -21.57
CA TYR A 319 7.80 -11.01 -21.05
C TYR A 319 6.58 -11.82 -21.51
N PRO A 320 6.66 -12.62 -22.60
CA PRO A 320 5.54 -13.42 -23.11
C PRO A 320 5.15 -14.59 -22.18
N ASN A 321 5.90 -14.77 -21.09
CA ASN A 321 5.65 -15.73 -20.03
C ASN A 321 5.04 -15.09 -18.76
N LEU A 322 4.67 -13.81 -18.81
CA LEU A 322 3.91 -13.11 -17.78
C LEU A 322 2.44 -12.96 -18.20
N TYR A 323 1.53 -13.35 -17.31
CA TYR A 323 0.10 -13.24 -17.47
C TYR A 323 -0.47 -12.42 -16.31
N VAL A 324 -1.22 -11.37 -16.63
CA VAL A 324 -1.99 -10.58 -15.66
C VAL A 324 -3.45 -10.88 -15.92
N ILE A 325 -4.23 -11.19 -14.89
CA ILE A 325 -5.67 -11.45 -15.08
C ILE A 325 -6.35 -10.18 -15.64
N GLN A 326 -7.38 -10.34 -16.47
CA GLN A 326 -8.09 -9.20 -17.03
C GLN A 326 -8.72 -8.36 -15.90
N SER A 327 -8.27 -7.11 -15.76
CA SER A 327 -8.84 -6.19 -14.77
C SER A 327 -10.29 -5.84 -15.14
N THR A 328 -11.18 -5.97 -14.16
CA THR A 328 -12.61 -5.67 -14.25
C THR A 328 -13.00 -4.80 -13.07
N PHE A 329 -14.16 -4.12 -13.11
CA PHE A 329 -14.63 -3.33 -11.95
C PHE A 329 -14.79 -4.16 -10.66
N GLN A 330 -15.11 -5.45 -10.76
CA GLN A 330 -15.12 -6.36 -9.60
C GLN A 330 -13.70 -6.61 -9.06
N ILE A 331 -12.73 -6.91 -9.95
CA ILE A 331 -11.33 -7.13 -9.56
C ILE A 331 -10.72 -5.85 -8.98
N ARG A 332 -10.88 -4.70 -9.65
CA ARG A 332 -10.45 -3.37 -9.17
C ARG A 332 -11.10 -3.01 -7.84
N GLY A 333 -12.40 -3.28 -7.65
CA GLY A 333 -13.10 -3.05 -6.38
C GLY A 333 -12.57 -3.88 -5.22
N MET A 334 -12.31 -5.19 -5.44
CA MET A 334 -11.64 -6.03 -4.44
C MET A 334 -10.21 -5.55 -4.17
N HIS A 335 -9.49 -5.09 -5.20
CA HIS A 335 -8.16 -4.49 -5.11
C HIS A 335 -8.12 -3.12 -4.40
N THR A 336 -9.21 -2.35 -4.41
CA THR A 336 -9.39 -1.19 -3.54
C THR A 336 -9.56 -1.65 -2.09
N LEU A 337 -10.46 -2.62 -1.85
CA LEU A 337 -10.77 -3.08 -0.49
C LEU A 337 -9.55 -3.70 0.21
N ILE A 338 -8.72 -4.50 -0.45
CA ILE A 338 -7.48 -5.03 0.17
C ILE A 338 -6.36 -3.99 0.32
N ARG A 339 -6.52 -2.76 -0.18
CA ARG A 339 -5.55 -1.66 -0.02
C ARG A 339 -6.04 -0.51 0.85
N ASP A 340 -7.35 -0.40 1.09
CA ASP A 340 -7.90 0.60 2.01
C ASP A 340 -7.55 0.25 3.47
N SER A 341 -6.84 1.17 4.13
CA SER A 341 -6.48 1.10 5.54
C SER A 341 -7.67 1.04 6.51
N LEU A 342 -8.89 1.31 6.04
CA LEU A 342 -10.13 1.23 6.81
C LEU A 342 -10.86 -0.12 6.66
N THR A 343 -10.42 -1.00 5.77
CA THR A 343 -11.04 -2.32 5.55
C THR A 343 -10.83 -3.24 6.75
N THR A 344 -11.91 -3.90 7.21
CA THR A 344 -11.84 -4.83 8.34
C THR A 344 -11.00 -6.07 8.00
N LYS A 345 -10.40 -6.73 8.99
CA LYS A 345 -9.65 -7.98 8.76
C LYS A 345 -10.53 -9.08 8.11
N HIS A 346 -11.81 -9.15 8.48
CA HIS A 346 -12.75 -10.09 7.86
C HIS A 346 -12.88 -9.84 6.37
N ASP A 347 -13.12 -8.58 5.98
CA ASP A 347 -13.35 -8.19 4.60
C ASP A 347 -12.06 -8.29 3.78
N PHE A 348 -10.93 -7.87 4.35
CA PHE A 348 -9.60 -8.08 3.76
C PHE A 348 -9.38 -9.56 3.42
N VAL A 349 -9.59 -10.48 4.37
CA VAL A 349 -9.41 -11.93 4.14
C VAL A 349 -10.41 -12.45 3.11
N PHE A 350 -11.67 -12.02 3.16
CA PHE A 350 -12.71 -12.43 2.21
C PHE A 350 -12.41 -11.98 0.78
N TYR A 351 -12.04 -10.71 0.56
CA TYR A 351 -11.73 -10.18 -0.76
C TYR A 351 -10.36 -10.63 -1.27
N ALA A 352 -9.38 -10.85 -0.39
CA ALA A 352 -8.10 -11.47 -0.75
C ALA A 352 -8.28 -12.93 -1.18
N ASP A 353 -9.01 -13.77 -0.42
CA ASP A 353 -9.27 -15.16 -0.81
C ASP A 353 -10.07 -15.25 -2.11
N ARG A 354 -11.03 -14.32 -2.35
CA ARG A 354 -11.72 -14.20 -3.65
C ARG A 354 -10.78 -13.86 -4.80
N LEU A 355 -9.86 -12.90 -4.64
CA LEU A 355 -8.86 -12.57 -5.66
C LEU A 355 -7.88 -13.73 -5.89
N ILE A 356 -7.40 -14.38 -4.82
CA ILE A 356 -6.52 -15.55 -4.90
C ILE A 356 -7.20 -16.68 -5.69
N ARG A 357 -8.50 -16.96 -5.47
CA ARG A 357 -9.25 -17.93 -6.28
C ARG A 357 -9.23 -17.57 -7.76
N LEU A 358 -9.43 -16.30 -8.13
CA LEU A 358 -9.36 -15.86 -9.53
C LEU A 358 -7.96 -16.05 -10.14
N VAL A 359 -6.89 -15.77 -9.39
CA VAL A 359 -5.51 -16.07 -9.80
C VAL A 359 -5.29 -17.57 -9.98
N VAL A 360 -5.79 -18.40 -9.06
CA VAL A 360 -5.69 -19.87 -9.13
C VAL A 360 -6.42 -20.40 -10.35
N GLU A 361 -7.68 -20.03 -10.58
CA GLU A 361 -8.45 -20.49 -11.76
C GLU A 361 -7.79 -20.06 -13.08
N HIS A 362 -7.28 -18.83 -13.16
CA HIS A 362 -6.51 -18.37 -14.33
C HIS A 362 -5.21 -19.19 -14.51
N GLY A 363 -4.51 -19.49 -13.41
CA GLY A 363 -3.34 -20.36 -13.39
C GLY A 363 -3.61 -21.79 -13.88
N LEU A 364 -4.75 -22.37 -13.49
CA LEU A 364 -5.21 -23.67 -13.96
C LEU A 364 -5.53 -23.67 -15.46
N GLY A 365 -6.02 -22.54 -15.99
CA GLY A 365 -6.22 -22.31 -17.43
C GLY A 365 -4.95 -22.39 -18.29
N HIS A 366 -3.75 -22.34 -17.69
CA HIS A 366 -2.47 -22.48 -18.39
C HIS A 366 -1.87 -23.89 -18.35
N LEU A 367 -2.56 -24.88 -17.77
CA LEU A 367 -2.17 -26.29 -17.79
C LEU A 367 -2.44 -26.93 -19.16
N PRO A 368 -1.78 -28.06 -19.50
CA PRO A 368 -2.09 -28.80 -20.72
C PRO A 368 -3.45 -29.51 -20.62
N PHE A 369 -4.31 -29.31 -21.61
CA PHE A 369 -5.60 -29.99 -21.76
C PHE A 369 -5.54 -31.03 -22.89
N THR A 370 -6.29 -32.12 -22.75
CA THR A 370 -6.42 -33.15 -23.80
C THR A 370 -7.86 -33.19 -24.31
N GLU A 371 -8.07 -33.16 -25.63
CA GLU A 371 -9.42 -33.28 -26.21
C GLU A 371 -10.09 -34.59 -25.78
N LYS A 372 -11.38 -34.52 -25.45
CA LYS A 372 -12.16 -35.65 -24.96
C LYS A 372 -13.62 -35.51 -25.40
N GLN A 373 -14.08 -36.49 -26.16
CA GLN A 373 -15.49 -36.59 -26.55
C GLN A 373 -16.28 -37.39 -25.51
N VAL A 374 -17.49 -36.93 -25.20
CA VAL A 374 -18.45 -37.61 -24.32
C VAL A 374 -19.83 -37.65 -24.96
N ILE A 375 -20.62 -38.68 -24.68
CA ILE A 375 -22.03 -38.72 -25.06
C ILE A 375 -22.82 -38.02 -23.96
N THR A 376 -23.60 -37.01 -24.31
CA THR A 376 -24.46 -36.25 -23.39
C THR A 376 -25.68 -37.10 -22.98
N PRO A 377 -26.42 -36.71 -21.91
CA PRO A 377 -27.69 -37.35 -21.56
C PRO A 377 -28.76 -37.29 -22.67
N THR A 378 -28.59 -36.45 -23.69
CA THR A 378 -29.46 -36.36 -24.88
C THR A 378 -29.01 -37.26 -26.04
N GLY A 379 -27.95 -38.06 -25.87
CA GLY A 379 -27.37 -38.92 -26.90
C GLY A 379 -26.47 -38.18 -27.91
N SER A 380 -26.27 -36.88 -27.75
CA SER A 380 -25.42 -36.05 -28.61
C SER A 380 -23.94 -36.22 -28.24
N VAL A 381 -23.03 -36.13 -29.21
CA VAL A 381 -21.58 -36.10 -28.91
C VAL A 381 -21.18 -34.66 -28.57
N TYR A 382 -20.55 -34.47 -27.40
CA TYR A 382 -19.93 -33.22 -26.99
C TYR A 382 -18.41 -33.38 -26.98
N THR A 383 -17.72 -32.53 -27.74
CA THR A 383 -16.25 -32.42 -27.75
C THR A 383 -15.83 -31.41 -26.68
N GLY A 384 -15.25 -31.90 -25.60
CA GLY A 384 -14.66 -31.10 -24.53
C GLY A 384 -13.19 -31.44 -24.29
N VAL A 385 -12.73 -31.25 -23.05
CA VAL A 385 -11.36 -31.57 -22.63
C VAL A 385 -11.33 -32.34 -21.31
N ASP A 386 -10.30 -33.14 -21.09
CA ASP A 386 -9.95 -33.74 -19.80
C ASP A 386 -8.95 -32.85 -19.05
N PHE A 387 -9.12 -32.74 -17.73
CA PHE A 387 -8.23 -31.92 -16.88
C PHE A 387 -6.84 -32.53 -16.73
N CYS A 388 -5.83 -31.66 -16.64
CA CYS A 388 -4.46 -32.05 -16.31
C CYS A 388 -4.40 -32.78 -14.96
N LYS A 389 -3.74 -33.94 -14.94
CA LYS A 389 -3.54 -34.77 -13.75
C LYS A 389 -2.19 -34.46 -13.09
N ARG A 390 -1.92 -35.09 -11.94
CA ARG A 390 -0.65 -34.96 -11.20
C ARG A 390 -0.28 -33.51 -10.83
N LEU A 391 -1.22 -32.70 -10.36
CA LEU A 391 -0.94 -31.35 -9.87
C LEU A 391 -0.28 -31.35 -8.47
N CYS A 392 0.50 -30.32 -8.16
CA CYS A 392 1.02 -30.02 -6.83
C CYS A 392 0.97 -28.51 -6.57
N GLY A 393 0.45 -28.06 -5.43
CA GLY A 393 0.77 -26.74 -4.90
C GLY A 393 2.11 -26.79 -4.19
N VAL A 394 2.91 -25.72 -4.25
CA VAL A 394 4.13 -25.57 -3.45
C VAL A 394 4.14 -24.19 -2.81
N SER A 395 3.95 -24.14 -1.49
CA SER A 395 3.90 -22.88 -0.73
C SER A 395 5.32 -22.39 -0.40
N ILE A 396 5.64 -21.14 -0.75
CA ILE A 396 6.78 -20.44 -0.13
C ILE A 396 6.35 -20.02 1.27
N ILE A 397 6.98 -20.59 2.30
CA ILE A 397 6.64 -20.38 3.71
C ILE A 397 6.86 -18.91 4.10
N ARG A 398 6.00 -18.41 5.00
CA ARG A 398 5.76 -16.99 5.43
C ARG A 398 4.64 -16.27 4.69
N SER A 399 4.30 -16.64 3.46
CA SER A 399 3.30 -15.90 2.66
C SER A 399 2.43 -16.81 1.79
N GLY A 400 3.03 -17.73 1.03
CA GLY A 400 2.34 -18.62 0.08
C GLY A 400 1.29 -19.55 0.70
N GLU A 401 1.40 -19.82 2.00
CA GLU A 401 0.46 -20.68 2.75
C GLU A 401 -0.96 -20.09 2.79
N SER A 402 -1.10 -18.76 2.69
CA SER A 402 -2.39 -18.07 2.55
C SER A 402 -3.19 -18.52 1.33
N MET A 403 -2.51 -18.94 0.26
CA MET A 403 -3.14 -19.34 -1.00
C MET A 403 -3.58 -20.82 -1.02
N GLU A 404 -3.19 -21.62 -0.02
CA GLU A 404 -3.51 -23.06 0.00
C GLU A 404 -5.01 -23.36 0.11
N ASN A 405 -5.79 -22.50 0.77
CA ASN A 405 -7.22 -22.74 0.98
C ASN A 405 -8.03 -22.52 -0.30
N ALA A 406 -7.80 -21.40 -0.99
CA ALA A 406 -8.29 -21.18 -2.34
C ALA A 406 -7.87 -22.31 -3.29
N LEU A 407 -6.59 -22.71 -3.28
CA LEU A 407 -6.11 -23.78 -4.15
C LEU A 407 -6.77 -25.15 -3.86
N ARG A 408 -7.01 -25.50 -2.59
CA ARG A 408 -7.75 -26.73 -2.22
C ARG A 408 -9.23 -26.67 -2.60
N ALA A 409 -9.83 -25.48 -2.64
CA ALA A 409 -11.21 -25.28 -3.08
C ALA A 409 -11.37 -25.54 -4.59
N CYS A 410 -10.45 -25.02 -5.41
CA CYS A 410 -10.40 -25.25 -6.85
C CYS A 410 -9.96 -26.69 -7.20
N CYS A 411 -8.88 -27.19 -6.57
CA CYS A 411 -8.28 -28.50 -6.85
C CYS A 411 -8.45 -29.49 -5.69
N LYS A 412 -9.58 -30.21 -5.67
CA LYS A 412 -9.84 -31.28 -4.71
C LYS A 412 -8.75 -32.35 -4.75
N GLY A 413 -8.13 -32.62 -3.59
CA GLY A 413 -7.11 -33.68 -3.43
C GLY A 413 -5.70 -33.33 -3.94
N ILE A 414 -5.41 -32.06 -4.24
CA ILE A 414 -4.07 -31.62 -4.64
C ILE A 414 -3.03 -31.86 -3.53
N LYS A 415 -1.85 -32.40 -3.89
CA LYS A 415 -0.70 -32.46 -2.96
C LYS A 415 -0.18 -31.05 -2.72
N ILE A 416 0.20 -30.74 -1.48
CA ILE A 416 0.89 -29.49 -1.13
C ILE A 416 2.30 -29.84 -0.64
N GLY A 417 3.32 -29.31 -1.32
CA GLY A 417 4.68 -29.21 -0.83
C GLY A 417 4.94 -27.85 -0.19
N LYS A 418 6.04 -27.71 0.56
CA LYS A 418 6.45 -26.44 1.15
C LYS A 418 7.95 -26.20 1.00
N ILE A 419 8.34 -24.95 0.80
CA ILE A 419 9.74 -24.48 0.72
C ILE A 419 9.88 -23.27 1.65
N LEU A 420 10.84 -23.29 2.56
CA LEU A 420 11.28 -22.13 3.34
C LEU A 420 12.68 -21.74 2.87
N ILE A 421 12.85 -20.47 2.50
CA ILE A 421 14.13 -19.88 2.12
C ILE A 421 14.46 -18.77 3.11
N HIS A 422 15.61 -18.88 3.77
CA HIS A 422 16.10 -17.90 4.73
C HIS A 422 17.54 -17.50 4.36
N ARG A 423 17.85 -16.20 4.42
CA ARG A 423 19.23 -15.68 4.32
C ARG A 423 19.83 -15.57 5.70
N GLU A 424 21.03 -16.12 5.89
CA GLU A 424 21.78 -16.04 7.14
C GLU A 424 22.85 -14.94 7.03
N GLY A 425 22.47 -13.75 7.48
CA GLY A 425 23.34 -12.56 7.51
C GLY A 425 23.77 -12.04 6.14
N ASP A 426 24.75 -11.15 6.15
CA ASP A 426 25.33 -10.53 4.94
C ASP A 426 26.30 -11.46 4.20
N ASN A 427 26.67 -12.58 4.82
CA ASN A 427 27.64 -13.56 4.31
C ASN A 427 27.09 -14.43 3.14
N GLY A 428 25.82 -14.25 2.77
CA GLY A 428 25.20 -14.87 1.59
C GLY A 428 24.80 -16.35 1.72
N GLN A 429 25.14 -17.02 2.83
CA GLN A 429 24.65 -18.37 3.15
C GLN A 429 23.12 -18.36 3.30
N GLN A 430 22.48 -19.45 2.86
CA GLN A 430 21.03 -19.55 2.75
C GLN A 430 20.57 -20.91 3.26
N LEU A 431 19.75 -20.89 4.31
CA LEU A 431 19.08 -22.07 4.83
C LEU A 431 17.82 -22.31 4.00
N ILE A 432 17.79 -23.45 3.30
CA ILE A 432 16.67 -23.91 2.49
C ILE A 432 16.10 -25.16 3.15
N TYR A 433 14.89 -25.06 3.70
CA TYR A 433 14.11 -26.20 4.18
C TYR A 433 13.05 -26.56 3.14
N GLU A 434 12.87 -27.85 2.89
CA GLU A 434 11.90 -28.36 1.93
C GLU A 434 11.09 -29.53 2.49
N LYS A 435 9.83 -29.60 2.06
CA LYS A 435 8.96 -30.76 2.26
C LYS A 435 8.12 -30.95 1.00
N LEU A 436 8.69 -31.64 0.02
CA LEU A 436 8.09 -31.90 -1.29
C LEU A 436 7.62 -33.36 -1.41
N PRO A 437 6.62 -33.68 -2.25
CA PRO A 437 6.30 -35.06 -2.59
C PRO A 437 7.50 -35.78 -3.23
N GLN A 438 7.65 -37.09 -2.97
CA GLN A 438 8.70 -37.91 -3.61
C GLN A 438 8.56 -37.96 -5.15
N ASP A 439 7.33 -37.84 -5.64
CA ASP A 439 6.94 -37.85 -7.05
C ASP A 439 6.81 -36.43 -7.64
N ILE A 440 7.63 -35.47 -7.20
CA ILE A 440 7.51 -34.06 -7.62
C ILE A 440 8.01 -33.79 -9.04
N SER A 441 9.02 -34.54 -9.54
CA SER A 441 9.54 -34.44 -10.92
C SER A 441 8.44 -34.59 -11.98
N ASP A 442 7.50 -35.50 -11.73
CA ASP A 442 6.47 -35.92 -12.67
C ASP A 442 5.16 -35.10 -12.53
N ARG A 443 5.23 -33.91 -11.92
CA ARG A 443 4.07 -33.09 -11.57
C ARG A 443 4.10 -31.72 -12.24
N HIS A 444 2.92 -31.16 -12.44
CA HIS A 444 2.76 -29.73 -12.69
C HIS A 444 2.68 -28.99 -11.35
N VAL A 445 3.50 -27.96 -11.19
CA VAL A 445 3.72 -27.28 -9.92
C VAL A 445 3.15 -25.87 -9.98
N LEU A 446 2.18 -25.61 -9.10
CA LEU A 446 1.64 -24.29 -8.81
C LEU A 446 2.44 -23.74 -7.62
N LEU A 447 3.48 -22.96 -7.91
CA LEU A 447 4.29 -22.29 -6.89
C LEU A 447 3.49 -21.09 -6.35
N LEU A 448 3.40 -20.96 -5.01
CA LEU A 448 2.51 -19.98 -4.36
C LEU A 448 3.33 -18.98 -3.53
N ASP A 449 3.18 -17.69 -3.84
CA ASP A 449 3.59 -16.58 -2.99
C ASP A 449 2.74 -15.35 -3.36
N PRO A 450 1.88 -14.81 -2.47
CA PRO A 450 0.98 -13.72 -2.83
C PRO A 450 1.70 -12.43 -3.26
N ILE A 451 2.97 -12.21 -2.91
CA ILE A 451 3.69 -10.96 -3.23
C ILE A 451 5.04 -11.22 -3.89
N LEU A 452 5.10 -11.06 -5.22
CA LEU A 452 6.37 -11.08 -5.97
C LEU A 452 7.10 -9.74 -5.83
N GLY A 453 7.83 -9.56 -4.72
CA GLY A 453 8.65 -8.38 -4.43
C GLY A 453 9.95 -8.30 -5.24
N THR A 454 11.09 -8.60 -4.63
CA THR A 454 12.41 -8.55 -5.32
C THR A 454 12.73 -9.78 -6.18
N GLY A 455 11.85 -10.80 -6.21
CA GLY A 455 12.09 -12.06 -6.93
C GLY A 455 13.13 -13.00 -6.29
N ASN A 456 13.93 -12.56 -5.31
CA ASN A 456 15.01 -13.36 -4.70
C ASN A 456 14.53 -14.73 -4.19
N SER A 457 13.49 -14.78 -3.37
CA SER A 457 12.93 -16.04 -2.83
C SER A 457 12.33 -16.92 -3.93
N ALA A 458 11.60 -16.32 -4.87
CA ALA A 458 11.02 -17.02 -6.01
C ALA A 458 12.10 -17.72 -6.85
N VAL A 459 13.20 -17.02 -7.17
CA VAL A 459 14.35 -17.59 -7.89
C VAL A 459 14.91 -18.82 -7.18
N GLN A 460 15.09 -18.79 -5.86
CA GLN A 460 15.64 -19.93 -5.13
C GLN A 460 14.65 -21.09 -5.03
N ALA A 461 13.35 -20.83 -4.84
CA ALA A 461 12.32 -21.87 -4.87
C ALA A 461 12.24 -22.57 -6.23
N ILE A 462 12.35 -21.79 -7.32
CA ILE A 462 12.40 -22.29 -8.70
C ILE A 462 13.66 -23.14 -8.94
N LEU A 463 14.85 -22.65 -8.56
CA LEU A 463 16.09 -23.41 -8.70
C LEU A 463 16.04 -24.73 -7.94
N LEU A 464 15.45 -24.74 -6.75
CA LEU A 464 15.25 -25.95 -5.96
C LEU A 464 14.34 -26.94 -6.70
N LEU A 465 13.17 -26.51 -7.17
CA LEU A 465 12.25 -27.39 -7.92
C LEU A 465 12.91 -27.97 -9.19
N ILE A 466 13.66 -27.15 -9.94
CA ILE A 466 14.42 -27.61 -11.11
C ILE A 466 15.51 -28.62 -10.70
N SER A 467 16.20 -28.42 -9.58
CA SER A 467 17.18 -29.39 -9.04
C SER A 467 16.56 -30.71 -8.57
N LYS A 468 15.24 -30.73 -8.28
CA LYS A 468 14.45 -31.94 -8.02
C LYS A 468 13.87 -32.56 -9.30
N GLY A 469 14.29 -32.10 -10.47
CA GLY A 469 13.87 -32.64 -11.76
C GLY A 469 12.50 -32.15 -12.25
N VAL A 470 11.91 -31.12 -11.64
CA VAL A 470 10.69 -30.49 -12.17
C VAL A 470 11.04 -29.72 -13.45
N PRO A 471 10.41 -30.00 -14.61
CA PRO A 471 10.65 -29.23 -15.83
C PRO A 471 10.26 -27.76 -15.65
N GLU A 472 11.08 -26.84 -16.16
CA GLU A 472 10.84 -25.39 -16.11
C GLU A 472 9.43 -25.02 -16.64
N SER A 473 9.01 -25.63 -17.75
CA SER A 473 7.68 -25.45 -18.36
C SER A 473 6.50 -25.98 -17.54
N ASN A 474 6.77 -26.79 -16.51
CA ASN A 474 5.75 -27.38 -15.64
C ASN A 474 5.52 -26.55 -14.36
N ILE A 475 6.31 -25.49 -14.15
CA ILE A 475 6.14 -24.57 -13.03
C ILE A 475 5.33 -23.35 -13.49
N ILE A 476 4.22 -23.11 -12.80
CA ILE A 476 3.40 -21.90 -12.91
C ILE A 476 3.49 -21.19 -11.55
N PHE A 477 3.92 -19.94 -11.54
CA PHE A 477 4.08 -19.14 -10.33
C PHE A 477 2.87 -18.23 -10.16
N LEU A 478 2.13 -18.40 -9.06
CA LEU A 478 0.91 -17.68 -8.76
C LEU A 478 1.18 -16.60 -7.71
N ASN A 479 0.86 -15.36 -8.04
CA ASN A 479 0.96 -14.19 -7.16
C ASN A 479 -0.37 -13.46 -7.07
N LEU A 480 -0.66 -12.80 -5.95
CA LEU A 480 -1.76 -11.83 -5.90
C LEU A 480 -1.27 -10.51 -6.52
N ILE A 481 -0.12 -10.03 -6.06
CA ILE A 481 0.48 -8.76 -6.46
C ILE A 481 1.94 -8.99 -6.89
N SER A 482 2.38 -8.32 -7.95
CA SER A 482 3.76 -8.41 -8.45
C SER A 482 4.41 -7.04 -8.64
N ALA A 483 5.64 -6.88 -8.15
CA ALA A 483 6.47 -5.72 -8.44
C ALA A 483 7.28 -5.91 -9.74
N PRO A 484 7.45 -4.87 -10.57
CA PRO A 484 8.20 -4.95 -11.82
C PRO A 484 9.61 -5.55 -11.66
N GLN A 485 10.29 -5.23 -10.56
CA GLN A 485 11.63 -5.71 -10.22
C GLN A 485 11.66 -7.25 -10.10
N GLY A 486 10.73 -7.84 -9.35
CA GLY A 486 10.66 -9.29 -9.15
C GLY A 486 10.29 -10.04 -10.42
N VAL A 487 9.34 -9.51 -11.20
CA VAL A 487 8.97 -10.07 -12.51
C VAL A 487 10.14 -10.03 -13.48
N HIS A 488 10.86 -8.90 -13.59
CA HIS A 488 12.04 -8.76 -14.43
C HIS A 488 13.12 -9.80 -14.09
N VAL A 489 13.36 -10.04 -12.79
CA VAL A 489 14.33 -11.03 -12.29
C VAL A 489 13.91 -12.46 -12.61
N VAL A 490 12.63 -12.82 -12.42
CA VAL A 490 12.14 -14.20 -12.65
C VAL A 490 11.98 -14.49 -14.15
N CYS A 491 11.30 -13.64 -14.92
CA CYS A 491 11.02 -13.89 -16.34
C CYS A 491 12.29 -13.93 -17.20
N LYS A 492 13.30 -13.08 -16.94
CA LYS A 492 14.60 -13.17 -17.65
C LYS A 492 15.38 -14.45 -17.32
N ARG A 493 15.25 -14.96 -16.09
CA ARG A 493 16.03 -16.12 -15.63
C ARG A 493 15.37 -17.45 -15.98
N PHE A 494 14.05 -17.48 -16.11
CA PHE A 494 13.25 -18.67 -16.38
C PHE A 494 12.20 -18.38 -17.48
N PRO A 495 12.61 -18.27 -18.75
CA PRO A 495 11.74 -17.86 -19.85
C PRO A 495 10.60 -18.86 -20.16
N ARG A 496 10.64 -20.09 -19.63
CA ARG A 496 9.56 -21.09 -19.81
C ARG A 496 8.62 -21.22 -18.60
N ILE A 497 8.92 -20.57 -17.47
CA ILE A 497 7.99 -20.47 -16.33
C ILE A 497 6.91 -19.46 -16.64
N LYS A 498 5.66 -19.81 -16.37
CA LYS A 498 4.52 -18.88 -16.48
C LYS A 498 4.31 -18.18 -15.15
N ILE A 499 4.35 -16.86 -15.10
CA ILE A 499 3.93 -16.07 -13.94
C ILE A 499 2.48 -15.63 -14.16
N VAL A 500 1.61 -15.80 -13.16
CA VAL A 500 0.21 -15.37 -13.18
C VAL A 500 -0.04 -14.49 -11.96
N THR A 501 -0.50 -13.26 -12.18
CA THR A 501 -0.74 -12.27 -11.12
C THR A 501 -2.04 -11.49 -11.33
N SER A 502 -2.66 -10.95 -10.29
CA SER A 502 -3.86 -10.12 -10.47
C SER A 502 -3.56 -8.64 -10.73
N GLU A 503 -2.41 -8.13 -10.27
CA GLU A 503 -2.00 -6.75 -10.53
C GLU A 503 -0.47 -6.56 -10.51
N ILE A 504 0.02 -5.61 -11.32
CA ILE A 504 1.42 -5.18 -11.32
C ILE A 504 1.48 -3.78 -10.70
N GLU A 505 2.33 -3.61 -9.69
CA GLU A 505 2.42 -2.39 -8.89
C GLU A 505 3.49 -1.41 -9.39
N THR A 506 3.48 -0.18 -8.86
CA THR A 506 4.39 0.91 -9.27
C THR A 506 5.88 0.55 -9.13
N GLY A 507 6.24 -0.24 -8.11
CA GLY A 507 7.63 -0.60 -7.85
C GLY A 507 7.88 -1.06 -6.42
N LEU A 508 9.16 -1.01 -6.03
CA LEU A 508 9.59 -1.19 -4.64
C LEU A 508 10.07 0.15 -4.05
N ASN A 509 9.82 0.36 -2.76
CA ASN A 509 10.43 1.46 -2.00
C ASN A 509 11.87 1.12 -1.57
N GLU A 510 12.51 2.04 -0.85
CA GLU A 510 13.87 1.87 -0.29
C GLU A 510 14.01 0.66 0.67
N ASP A 511 12.92 0.24 1.33
CA ASP A 511 12.87 -0.99 2.16
C ASP A 511 12.69 -2.29 1.33
N PHE A 512 12.72 -2.22 -0.01
CA PHE A 512 12.37 -3.29 -0.95
C PHE A 512 10.92 -3.81 -0.84
N ARG A 513 9.98 -2.98 -0.39
CA ARG A 513 8.54 -3.31 -0.23
C ARG A 513 7.74 -2.75 -1.39
N VAL A 514 6.70 -3.48 -1.79
CA VAL A 514 5.84 -3.08 -2.92
C VAL A 514 5.04 -1.82 -2.57
N VAL A 515 4.97 -0.88 -3.51
CA VAL A 515 4.30 0.44 -3.37
C VAL A 515 3.02 0.45 -4.20
N PRO A 516 1.85 0.88 -3.68
CA PRO A 516 1.64 1.65 -2.44
C PRO A 516 1.79 0.86 -1.13
N GLY A 517 1.54 -0.45 -1.13
CA GLY A 517 1.78 -1.33 0.03
C GLY A 517 0.74 -1.25 1.15
N MET A 518 0.95 -2.01 2.23
CA MET A 518 -0.04 -2.27 3.30
C MET A 518 0.51 -2.08 4.74
N ASP A 519 1.69 -1.48 4.90
CA ASP A 519 2.63 -1.84 5.98
C ASP A 519 2.87 -0.79 7.10
N GLU A 520 1.92 0.09 7.46
CA GLU A 520 2.14 1.10 8.53
C GLU A 520 2.51 0.45 9.87
N LEU A 521 1.73 -0.56 10.31
CA LEU A 521 2.00 -1.29 11.55
C LEU A 521 3.44 -1.84 11.60
N ILE A 522 3.91 -2.42 10.50
CA ILE A 522 5.24 -3.03 10.43
C ILE A 522 6.33 -1.96 10.37
N LYS A 523 6.09 -0.80 9.73
CA LYS A 523 6.99 0.37 9.78
C LYS A 523 7.15 0.88 11.20
N THR A 524 6.04 1.09 11.91
CA THR A 524 6.03 1.50 13.32
C THR A 524 6.73 0.49 14.22
N ALA A 525 6.41 -0.80 14.09
CA ALA A 525 7.01 -1.85 14.91
C ALA A 525 8.53 -1.98 14.69
N ARG A 526 9.01 -1.85 13.43
CA ARG A 526 10.46 -1.77 13.13
C ARG A 526 11.12 -0.53 13.70
N TYR A 527 10.44 0.62 13.70
CA TYR A 527 10.98 1.86 14.27
C TYR A 527 11.12 1.75 15.81
N ILE A 528 10.09 1.22 16.47
CA ILE A 528 10.10 0.94 17.91
C ILE A 528 11.26 -0.02 18.26
N ALA A 529 11.48 -1.04 17.43
CA ALA A 529 12.56 -2.00 17.55
C ALA A 529 13.93 -1.53 16.99
N LYS A 530 14.17 -0.24 16.78
CA LYS A 530 15.45 0.24 16.18
C LYS A 530 16.64 0.05 17.15
N PRO A 531 17.75 -0.61 16.74
CA PRO A 531 18.96 -0.72 17.57
C PRO A 531 19.50 0.65 17.99
N GLY A 532 20.01 0.75 19.23
CA GLY A 532 20.40 2.03 19.84
C GLY A 532 19.22 2.84 20.41
N LYS A 533 17.98 2.33 20.33
CA LYS A 533 16.78 2.94 20.92
C LYS A 533 15.96 1.92 21.70
N GLY A 534 15.16 2.40 22.66
CA GLY A 534 14.13 1.63 23.35
C GLY A 534 12.95 2.49 23.80
N ILE A 535 12.07 1.96 24.64
CA ILE A 535 10.81 2.61 25.05
C ILE A 535 10.91 3.10 26.49
N LEU A 536 10.47 4.34 26.74
CA LEU A 536 10.14 4.82 28.08
C LEU A 536 8.70 4.43 28.43
N ALA A 537 8.51 3.62 29.46
CA ALA A 537 7.19 3.34 30.02
C ALA A 537 6.84 4.45 31.04
N ALA A 538 6.03 5.43 30.63
CA ALA A 538 5.52 6.53 31.45
C ALA A 538 3.98 6.42 31.62
N ASP A 539 3.47 5.20 31.54
CA ASP A 539 2.06 4.83 31.55
C ASP A 539 1.51 4.50 32.94
N GLU A 540 2.14 5.04 33.99
CA GLU A 540 1.66 4.87 35.36
C GLU A 540 0.27 5.48 35.53
N SER A 541 -0.68 4.65 35.97
CA SER A 541 -2.02 5.08 36.36
C SER A 541 -1.96 6.11 37.50
N THR A 542 -3.01 6.91 37.67
CA THR A 542 -3.10 7.93 38.73
C THR A 542 -2.82 7.37 40.13
N GLY A 543 -3.21 6.12 40.41
CA GLY A 543 -2.87 5.44 41.68
C GLY A 543 -1.39 5.05 41.79
N THR A 544 -0.81 4.52 40.72
CA THR A 544 0.57 4.01 40.70
C THR A 544 1.63 5.12 40.64
N ILE A 545 1.35 6.22 39.94
CA ILE A 545 2.22 7.42 40.03
C ILE A 545 2.11 8.06 41.42
N GLY A 546 0.94 7.99 42.07
CA GLY A 546 0.74 8.39 43.45
C GLY A 546 1.72 7.71 44.42
N LYS A 547 1.87 6.38 44.34
CA LYS A 547 2.86 5.62 45.13
C LYS A 547 4.29 6.14 44.92
N ARG A 548 4.67 6.43 43.66
CA ARG A 548 6.00 6.98 43.34
C ARG A 548 6.19 8.38 43.91
N PHE A 549 5.18 9.24 43.87
CA PHE A 549 5.23 10.57 44.47
C PHE A 549 5.29 10.54 46.00
N SER A 550 4.57 9.62 46.66
CA SER A 550 4.71 9.40 48.11
C SER A 550 6.13 9.04 48.52
N SER A 551 6.86 8.24 47.72
CA SER A 551 8.26 7.88 48.00
C SER A 551 9.27 9.05 47.94
N ILE A 552 8.85 10.21 47.41
CA ILE A 552 9.64 11.45 47.34
C ILE A 552 8.94 12.64 48.04
N ASN A 553 7.90 12.37 48.84
CA ASN A 553 7.07 13.37 49.53
C ASN A 553 6.43 14.44 48.61
N VAL A 554 5.97 14.03 47.42
CA VAL A 554 5.25 14.86 46.45
C VAL A 554 3.76 14.53 46.47
N GLU A 555 2.91 15.53 46.27
CA GLU A 555 1.44 15.36 46.22
C GLU A 555 0.95 14.89 44.84
N ASN A 556 -0.04 13.99 44.81
CA ASN A 556 -0.60 13.41 43.58
C ASN A 556 -1.70 14.27 42.93
N ILE A 557 -1.38 15.53 42.65
CA ILE A 557 -2.20 16.44 41.85
C ILE A 557 -1.81 16.41 40.38
N GLU A 558 -2.73 16.78 39.50
CA GLU A 558 -2.53 16.70 38.03
C GLU A 558 -1.33 17.52 37.56
N SER A 559 -1.16 18.75 38.07
CA SER A 559 -0.01 19.62 37.75
C SER A 559 1.34 18.99 38.10
N ASN A 560 1.43 18.18 39.15
CA ASN A 560 2.65 17.44 39.50
C ASN A 560 2.87 16.25 38.56
N ARG A 561 1.81 15.58 38.10
CA ARG A 561 1.90 14.55 37.06
C ARG A 561 2.37 15.17 35.75
N GLN A 562 1.70 16.21 35.27
CA GLN A 562 2.08 17.01 34.11
C GLN A 562 3.55 17.44 34.18
N ALA A 563 4.00 18.03 35.30
CA ALA A 563 5.37 18.49 35.47
C ALA A 563 6.43 17.37 35.38
N LEU A 564 6.13 16.15 35.86
CA LEU A 564 7.01 15.00 35.64
C LEU A 564 7.06 14.60 34.16
N ARG A 565 5.92 14.54 33.49
CA ARG A 565 5.85 14.17 32.06
C ARG A 565 6.59 15.19 31.20
N GLU A 566 6.40 16.47 31.48
CA GLU A 566 7.10 17.58 30.85
C GLU A 566 8.62 17.54 31.07
N LEU A 567 9.07 17.26 32.30
CA LEU A 567 10.49 17.06 32.63
C LEU A 567 11.13 15.96 31.76
N LEU A 568 10.44 14.83 31.58
CA LEU A 568 10.91 13.69 30.80
C LEU A 568 10.86 13.96 29.29
N PHE A 569 9.77 14.54 28.79
CA PHE A 569 9.48 14.63 27.35
C PHE A 569 10.08 15.86 26.67
N THR A 570 10.40 16.93 27.41
CA THR A 570 11.03 18.14 26.83
C THR A 570 12.55 18.01 26.70
N TYR A 571 13.17 16.97 27.28
CA TYR A 571 14.64 16.88 27.33
C TYR A 571 15.25 16.29 26.05
N GLY A 572 15.37 17.15 25.02
CA GLY A 572 15.86 16.79 23.68
C GLY A 572 17.22 16.09 23.60
N LYS A 573 18.06 16.09 24.65
CA LYS A 573 19.27 15.25 24.70
C LYS A 573 18.98 13.76 24.91
N ALA A 574 17.90 13.40 25.60
CA ALA A 574 17.55 12.03 25.97
C ALA A 574 16.66 11.33 24.92
N LEU A 575 15.80 12.09 24.24
CA LEU A 575 14.86 11.58 23.22
C LEU A 575 15.52 10.82 22.04
N PRO A 576 16.76 11.14 21.58
CA PRO A 576 17.45 10.35 20.57
C PRO A 576 17.71 8.87 20.94
N TYR A 577 17.74 8.52 22.23
CA TYR A 577 17.87 7.13 22.70
C TYR A 577 16.52 6.43 22.89
N LEU A 578 15.40 7.12 22.62
CA LEU A 578 14.06 6.57 22.71
C LEU A 578 13.45 6.38 21.32
N SER A 579 12.79 5.25 21.07
CA SER A 579 12.00 4.99 19.87
C SER A 579 10.51 5.26 20.10
N GLY A 580 10.05 5.13 21.34
CA GLY A 580 8.70 5.51 21.74
C GLY A 580 8.56 5.82 23.23
N VAL A 581 7.40 6.36 23.60
CA VAL A 581 6.97 6.53 25.00
C VAL A 581 5.58 5.94 25.17
N ILE A 582 5.39 5.12 26.19
CA ILE A 582 4.06 4.63 26.59
C ILE A 582 3.46 5.67 27.53
N LEU A 583 2.27 6.16 27.20
CA LEU A 583 1.52 7.16 27.96
C LEU A 583 0.34 6.51 28.68
N PHE A 584 -0.08 7.14 29.78
CA PHE A 584 -1.41 6.92 30.36
C PHE A 584 -2.42 7.84 29.65
N GLU A 585 -3.72 7.50 29.70
CA GLU A 585 -4.79 8.21 28.98
C GLU A 585 -4.85 9.71 29.34
N GLU A 586 -4.67 10.06 30.61
CA GLU A 586 -4.52 11.44 31.08
C GLU A 586 -3.39 12.18 30.34
N THR A 587 -2.21 11.54 30.23
CA THR A 587 -1.02 12.13 29.62
C THR A 587 -1.08 12.22 28.09
N LEU A 588 -1.86 11.35 27.43
CA LEU A 588 -2.05 11.41 25.97
C LEU A 588 -2.71 12.72 25.52
N TYR A 589 -3.59 13.29 26.34
CA TYR A 589 -4.30 14.54 26.05
C TYR A 589 -3.73 15.77 26.80
N GLN A 590 -2.74 15.57 27.68
CA GLN A 590 -2.04 16.65 28.37
C GLN A 590 -1.07 17.43 27.47
N LYS A 591 -0.71 18.61 27.97
CA LYS A 591 0.13 19.61 27.30
C LYS A 591 1.29 20.02 28.20
N THR A 592 2.34 20.58 27.61
CA THR A 592 3.36 21.35 28.32
C THR A 592 2.74 22.57 29.02
N SER A 593 3.48 23.17 29.94
CA SER A 593 3.16 24.46 30.55
C SER A 593 2.99 25.58 29.51
N ASP A 594 3.72 25.52 28.39
CA ASP A 594 3.57 26.39 27.21
C ASP A 594 2.36 26.03 26.31
N GLY A 595 1.53 25.04 26.69
CA GLY A 595 0.27 24.70 26.02
C GLY A 595 0.38 23.75 24.82
N LYS A 596 1.56 23.19 24.54
CA LYS A 596 1.80 22.27 23.42
C LYS A 596 1.48 20.80 23.81
N PRO A 597 0.69 20.04 23.04
CA PRO A 597 0.42 18.62 23.32
C PRO A 597 1.70 17.79 23.45
N PHE A 598 1.77 16.91 24.46
CA PHE A 598 2.95 16.04 24.64
C PHE A 598 3.18 15.11 23.44
N VAL A 599 2.11 14.71 22.74
CA VAL A 599 2.14 13.97 21.49
C VAL A 599 3.00 14.66 20.42
N GLU A 600 2.84 15.98 20.22
CA GLU A 600 3.60 16.75 19.25
C GLU A 600 5.08 16.85 19.65
N VAL A 601 5.35 17.11 20.94
CA VAL A 601 6.72 17.19 21.48
C VAL A 601 7.50 15.90 21.23
N LEU A 602 6.85 14.75 21.41
CA LEU A 602 7.46 13.44 21.12
C LEU A 602 7.65 13.23 19.60
N GLN A 603 6.64 13.53 18.78
CA GLN A 603 6.69 13.35 17.33
C GLN A 603 7.79 14.19 16.66
N GLU A 604 7.94 15.47 17.02
CA GLU A 604 9.00 16.35 16.50
C GLU A 604 10.40 15.80 16.82
N ASN A 605 10.57 15.22 18.00
CA ASN A 605 11.83 14.60 18.42
C ASN A 605 12.01 13.16 17.91
N ASN A 606 11.16 12.72 16.97
CA ASN A 606 11.19 11.39 16.36
C ASN A 606 11.06 10.26 17.41
N VAL A 607 10.15 10.45 18.36
CA VAL A 607 9.76 9.46 19.38
C VAL A 607 8.28 9.16 19.21
N ILE A 608 7.93 7.89 19.00
CA ILE A 608 6.55 7.50 18.70
C ILE A 608 5.71 7.51 20.00
N PRO A 609 4.53 8.17 20.04
CA PRO A 609 3.60 8.04 21.16
C PRO A 609 2.90 6.67 21.14
N GLY A 610 2.80 6.05 22.31
CA GLY A 610 1.99 4.86 22.55
C GLY A 610 1.11 5.00 23.79
N ILE A 611 0.16 4.10 23.96
CA ILE A 611 -0.91 4.22 24.96
C ILE A 611 -1.14 2.91 25.72
N LYS A 612 -1.20 2.96 27.05
CA LYS A 612 -1.72 1.84 27.85
C LYS A 612 -3.23 1.74 27.69
N VAL A 613 -3.74 0.59 27.28
CA VAL A 613 -5.17 0.40 26.96
C VAL A 613 -5.88 -0.63 27.85
N ASP A 614 -5.16 -1.41 28.67
CA ASP A 614 -5.77 -2.25 29.71
C ASP A 614 -6.40 -1.40 30.83
N LYS A 615 -7.41 -1.97 31.50
CA LYS A 615 -8.08 -1.40 32.68
C LYS A 615 -7.63 -2.10 33.97
N GLY A 616 -6.38 -2.55 34.02
CA GLY A 616 -5.82 -3.30 35.15
C GLY A 616 -6.27 -4.77 35.24
N VAL A 617 -5.91 -5.40 36.35
CA VAL A 617 -6.12 -6.83 36.61
C VAL A 617 -7.25 -7.09 37.61
N VAL A 618 -7.90 -8.24 37.45
CA VAL A 618 -8.95 -8.77 38.34
C VAL A 618 -8.64 -10.23 38.70
N GLU A 619 -9.03 -10.64 39.91
CA GLU A 619 -8.70 -11.98 40.44
C GLU A 619 -9.58 -13.07 39.79
N LEU A 620 -8.96 -14.21 39.45
CA LEU A 620 -9.61 -15.35 38.81
C LEU A 620 -10.28 -16.24 39.87
N ALA A 621 -11.62 -16.28 39.84
CA ALA A 621 -12.40 -17.13 40.73
C ALA A 621 -11.98 -18.62 40.60
N GLY A 622 -11.73 -19.28 41.73
CA GLY A 622 -11.24 -20.65 41.78
C GLY A 622 -9.71 -20.80 41.73
N THR A 623 -8.95 -19.70 41.72
CA THR A 623 -7.48 -19.69 41.85
C THR A 623 -7.03 -19.09 43.20
N ASP A 624 -5.79 -19.33 43.61
CA ASP A 624 -5.19 -18.65 44.76
C ASP A 624 -4.72 -17.24 44.39
N GLY A 625 -5.65 -16.31 44.17
CA GLY A 625 -5.33 -14.91 43.87
C GLY A 625 -4.52 -14.71 42.58
N GLU A 626 -4.62 -15.62 41.62
CA GLU A 626 -4.14 -15.37 40.25
C GLU A 626 -5.07 -14.39 39.55
N THR A 627 -4.60 -13.77 38.46
CA THR A 627 -5.33 -12.67 37.82
C THR A 627 -5.51 -12.86 36.32
N THR A 628 -6.62 -12.32 35.79
CA THR A 628 -6.77 -11.98 34.37
C THR A 628 -6.86 -10.46 34.22
N THR A 629 -6.83 -9.97 32.98
CA THR A 629 -6.76 -8.54 32.68
C THR A 629 -8.03 -8.07 31.98
N GLN A 630 -8.57 -6.93 32.39
CA GLN A 630 -9.80 -6.36 31.86
C GLN A 630 -9.55 -5.15 30.94
N GLY A 631 -10.53 -4.80 30.10
CA GLY A 631 -10.44 -3.62 29.22
C GLY A 631 -10.96 -3.80 27.79
N PHE A 632 -11.43 -4.99 27.40
CA PHE A 632 -11.93 -5.29 26.05
C PHE A 632 -13.17 -4.47 25.68
N ASP A 633 -14.00 -4.12 26.65
CA ASP A 633 -15.19 -3.30 26.43
C ASP A 633 -14.80 -1.91 25.93
N SER A 634 -15.40 -1.55 24.78
CA SER A 634 -15.07 -0.40 23.93
C SER A 634 -13.63 -0.31 23.40
N LEU A 635 -12.79 -1.36 23.53
CA LEU A 635 -11.36 -1.30 23.20
C LEU A 635 -11.09 -0.79 21.77
N GLY A 636 -11.77 -1.32 20.74
CA GLY A 636 -11.58 -0.87 19.35
C GLY A 636 -11.89 0.62 19.16
N ALA A 637 -13.01 1.10 19.69
CA ALA A 637 -13.39 2.51 19.64
C ALA A 637 -12.37 3.41 20.37
N ARG A 638 -11.84 2.96 21.52
CA ARG A 638 -10.75 3.64 22.23
C ARG A 638 -9.47 3.66 21.40
N CYS A 639 -9.07 2.54 20.78
CA CYS A 639 -7.91 2.48 19.89
C CYS A 639 -8.03 3.47 18.71
N GLN A 640 -9.20 3.62 18.10
CA GLN A 640 -9.44 4.63 17.05
C GLN A 640 -9.30 6.06 17.57
N GLN A 641 -9.77 6.35 18.78
CA GLN A 641 -9.59 7.66 19.43
C GLN A 641 -8.12 7.93 19.71
N TYR A 642 -7.39 6.97 20.28
CA TYR A 642 -5.96 7.13 20.57
C TYR A 642 -5.10 7.25 19.31
N TYR A 643 -5.43 6.52 18.23
CA TYR A 643 -4.75 6.65 16.93
C TYR A 643 -4.95 8.04 16.32
N LYS A 644 -6.18 8.59 16.41
CA LYS A 644 -6.49 9.98 16.02
C LYS A 644 -5.78 11.00 16.93
N ALA A 645 -5.59 10.69 18.20
CA ALA A 645 -4.78 11.46 19.15
C ALA A 645 -3.25 11.27 18.96
N GLY A 646 -2.80 10.61 17.88
CA GLY A 646 -1.39 10.53 17.51
C GLY A 646 -0.60 9.36 18.11
N ALA A 647 -1.24 8.44 18.84
CA ALA A 647 -0.63 7.18 19.22
C ALA A 647 -0.46 6.25 18.00
N ARG A 648 0.60 5.43 17.98
CA ARG A 648 0.83 4.39 16.95
C ARG A 648 1.15 3.00 17.51
N PHE A 649 1.25 2.87 18.82
CA PHE A 649 1.33 1.57 19.48
C PHE A 649 0.54 1.56 20.79
N ALA A 650 0.18 0.37 21.25
CA ALA A 650 -0.58 0.14 22.48
C ALA A 650 0.23 -0.73 23.46
N LYS A 651 -0.17 -0.72 24.73
CA LYS A 651 0.31 -1.65 25.75
C LYS A 651 -0.84 -2.28 26.54
N TRP A 652 -0.72 -3.57 26.85
CA TRP A 652 -1.64 -4.31 27.71
C TRP A 652 -0.84 -5.25 28.61
N ARG A 653 -0.96 -5.06 29.92
CA ARG A 653 -0.21 -5.80 30.94
C ARG A 653 -1.01 -6.95 31.54
N ALA A 654 -0.66 -8.18 31.18
CA ALA A 654 -1.07 -9.38 31.89
C ALA A 654 -0.11 -9.67 33.05
N VAL A 655 -0.59 -10.37 34.09
CA VAL A 655 0.17 -10.67 35.31
C VAL A 655 -0.04 -12.12 35.72
N LEU A 656 1.07 -12.84 35.90
CA LEU A 656 1.11 -14.22 36.38
C LEU A 656 2.08 -14.32 37.56
N LYS A 657 1.77 -15.15 38.55
CA LYS A 657 2.65 -15.41 39.72
C LYS A 657 3.28 -16.80 39.61
N ILE A 658 4.46 -16.99 40.20
CA ILE A 658 5.05 -18.32 40.42
C ILE A 658 4.79 -18.75 41.86
N GLY A 659 4.23 -19.94 42.05
CA GLY A 659 3.94 -20.50 43.37
C GLY A 659 4.13 -22.03 43.40
N PRO A 660 3.68 -22.71 44.48
CA PRO A 660 3.71 -24.17 44.59
C PRO A 660 2.92 -24.89 43.49
N ALA A 661 1.81 -24.31 43.03
CA ALA A 661 0.93 -24.82 41.97
C ALA A 661 0.80 -23.84 40.78
N GLU A 662 1.35 -22.64 40.89
CA GLU A 662 1.09 -21.49 40.01
C GLU A 662 2.28 -21.14 39.11
N PRO A 663 2.05 -20.59 37.89
CA PRO A 663 0.74 -20.22 37.35
C PRO A 663 -0.09 -21.43 36.89
N SER A 664 -1.40 -21.42 37.15
CA SER A 664 -2.28 -22.51 36.74
C SER A 664 -2.59 -22.46 35.24
N GLU A 665 -2.99 -23.60 34.65
CA GLU A 665 -3.40 -23.67 33.25
C GLU A 665 -4.54 -22.66 32.94
N LEU A 666 -5.48 -22.45 33.87
CA LEU A 666 -6.54 -21.45 33.72
C LEU A 666 -5.97 -20.03 33.63
N SER A 667 -5.05 -19.68 34.51
CA SER A 667 -4.36 -18.39 34.55
C SER A 667 -3.53 -18.13 33.29
N ILE A 668 -2.81 -19.16 32.82
CA ILE A 668 -2.03 -19.13 31.57
C ILE A 668 -2.97 -18.90 30.37
N GLN A 669 -4.02 -19.70 30.22
CA GLN A 669 -4.94 -19.64 29.08
C GLN A 669 -5.73 -18.32 29.04
N GLN A 670 -6.24 -17.84 30.18
CA GLN A 670 -7.00 -16.58 30.24
C GLN A 670 -6.14 -15.37 29.85
N ASN A 671 -4.90 -15.29 30.35
CA ASN A 671 -4.00 -14.20 29.98
C ASN A 671 -3.51 -14.32 28.52
N ALA A 672 -3.21 -15.54 28.02
CA ALA A 672 -2.81 -15.75 26.64
C ALA A 672 -3.90 -15.36 25.63
N GLN A 673 -5.14 -15.82 25.85
CA GLN A 673 -6.29 -15.48 25.01
C GLN A 673 -6.63 -13.98 25.12
N GLY A 674 -6.54 -13.41 26.33
CA GLY A 674 -6.73 -11.99 26.56
C GLY A 674 -5.73 -11.12 25.79
N LEU A 675 -4.44 -11.45 25.86
CA LEU A 675 -3.38 -10.76 25.12
C LEU A 675 -3.56 -10.89 23.60
N ALA A 676 -3.92 -12.07 23.09
CA ALA A 676 -4.16 -12.25 21.66
C ALA A 676 -5.39 -11.45 21.16
N ARG A 677 -6.48 -11.42 21.94
CA ARG A 677 -7.68 -10.62 21.67
C ARG A 677 -7.39 -9.11 21.72
N TYR A 678 -6.57 -8.65 22.64
CA TYR A 678 -6.11 -7.27 22.68
C TYR A 678 -5.25 -6.92 21.44
N ALA A 679 -4.34 -7.82 21.07
CA ALA A 679 -3.39 -7.59 19.98
C ALA A 679 -4.09 -7.41 18.63
N ILE A 680 -5.05 -8.29 18.30
CA ILE A 680 -5.80 -8.20 17.05
C ILE A 680 -6.66 -6.93 17.00
N ILE A 681 -7.34 -6.55 18.09
CA ILE A 681 -8.15 -5.31 18.16
C ILE A 681 -7.26 -4.06 17.99
N CYS A 682 -6.02 -4.05 18.48
CA CYS A 682 -5.11 -2.93 18.26
C CYS A 682 -4.64 -2.86 16.80
N GLN A 683 -4.29 -3.99 16.19
CA GLN A 683 -3.91 -4.06 14.77
C GLN A 683 -5.03 -3.60 13.84
N GLU A 684 -6.27 -4.04 14.09
CA GLU A 684 -7.49 -3.61 13.38
C GLU A 684 -7.78 -2.11 13.48
N ASN A 685 -7.09 -1.39 14.38
CA ASN A 685 -7.27 0.05 14.61
C ASN A 685 -5.93 0.82 14.55
N GLY A 686 -4.96 0.32 13.78
CA GLY A 686 -3.71 1.03 13.44
C GLY A 686 -2.66 1.13 14.55
N LEU A 687 -2.85 0.43 15.68
CA LEU A 687 -1.90 0.43 16.80
C LEU A 687 -1.10 -0.87 16.86
N VAL A 688 0.23 -0.77 16.87
CA VAL A 688 1.12 -1.91 17.13
C VAL A 688 0.93 -2.38 18.58
N PRO A 689 0.57 -3.65 18.85
CA PRO A 689 0.37 -4.12 20.21
C PRO A 689 1.68 -4.55 20.88
N ILE A 690 2.07 -3.91 21.98
CA ILE A 690 3.02 -4.50 22.93
C ILE A 690 2.25 -5.51 23.79
N VAL A 691 2.65 -6.77 23.68
CA VAL A 691 2.11 -7.90 24.45
C VAL A 691 3.00 -8.12 25.67
N GLU A 692 2.49 -7.81 26.87
CA GLU A 692 3.26 -7.82 28.13
C GLU A 692 2.71 -8.88 29.11
N PRO A 693 3.10 -10.17 28.99
CA PRO A 693 2.84 -11.21 29.99
C PRO A 693 3.89 -11.13 31.11
N GLU A 694 3.69 -10.27 32.10
CA GLU A 694 4.64 -10.16 33.23
C GLU A 694 4.48 -11.34 34.19
N ILE A 695 5.53 -12.15 34.29
CA ILE A 695 5.67 -13.18 35.33
C ILE A 695 6.39 -12.53 36.53
N LEU A 696 5.73 -12.51 37.67
CA LEU A 696 6.24 -11.87 38.89
C LEU A 696 7.40 -12.67 39.49
N THR A 697 8.44 -11.96 39.91
CA THR A 697 9.59 -12.50 40.67
C THR A 697 9.30 -12.67 42.16
N ASP A 698 8.02 -12.67 42.56
CA ASP A 698 7.61 -12.94 43.95
C ASP A 698 7.86 -14.42 44.28
N GLY A 699 8.59 -14.70 45.35
CA GLY A 699 8.80 -16.06 45.89
C GLY A 699 10.25 -16.39 46.25
N VAL A 700 10.53 -17.69 46.27
CA VAL A 700 11.87 -18.27 46.55
C VAL A 700 12.27 -19.29 45.46
N HIS A 701 11.69 -19.16 44.27
CA HIS A 701 11.95 -20.05 43.13
C HIS A 701 13.32 -19.75 42.49
N ASP A 702 13.94 -20.77 41.89
CA ASP A 702 15.20 -20.60 41.15
C ASP A 702 14.98 -20.07 39.72
N ILE A 703 16.09 -19.74 39.06
CA ILE A 703 16.07 -19.20 37.68
C ILE A 703 15.63 -20.25 36.66
N GLN A 704 15.81 -21.54 36.96
CA GLN A 704 15.37 -22.67 36.12
C GLN A 704 13.85 -22.81 36.14
N LYS A 705 13.20 -22.74 37.31
CA LYS A 705 11.74 -22.69 37.46
C LYS A 705 11.17 -21.42 36.82
N CYS A 706 11.83 -20.28 36.97
CA CYS A 706 11.46 -19.05 36.28
C CYS A 706 11.50 -19.23 34.75
N ALA A 707 12.61 -19.77 34.21
CA ALA A 707 12.74 -20.05 32.77
C ALA A 707 11.69 -21.05 32.27
N ALA A 708 11.42 -22.15 32.98
CA ALA A 708 10.43 -23.15 32.59
C ALA A 708 8.99 -22.61 32.59
N VAL A 709 8.62 -21.78 33.59
CA VAL A 709 7.34 -21.06 33.57
C VAL A 709 7.30 -20.06 32.41
N THR A 710 8.40 -19.38 32.14
CA THR A 710 8.53 -18.42 31.02
C THR A 710 8.39 -19.12 29.66
N GLU A 711 8.99 -20.31 29.46
CA GLU A 711 8.74 -21.21 28.31
C GLU A 711 7.26 -21.53 28.16
N THR A 712 6.61 -21.94 29.26
CA THR A 712 5.22 -22.41 29.23
C THR A 712 4.25 -21.26 28.91
N VAL A 713 4.39 -20.13 29.61
CA VAL A 713 3.54 -18.94 29.42
C VAL A 713 3.72 -18.37 28.02
N LEU A 714 4.95 -18.29 27.51
CA LEU A 714 5.18 -17.73 26.19
C LEU A 714 4.84 -18.72 25.08
N ALA A 715 4.94 -20.04 25.31
CA ALA A 715 4.36 -21.04 24.41
C ALA A 715 2.84 -20.88 24.30
N ALA A 716 2.14 -20.64 25.42
CA ALA A 716 0.69 -20.41 25.41
C ALA A 716 0.32 -19.06 24.78
N VAL A 717 0.99 -17.96 25.15
CA VAL A 717 0.79 -16.61 24.59
C VAL A 717 1.05 -16.62 23.08
N TYR A 718 2.13 -17.27 22.61
CA TYR A 718 2.41 -17.36 21.18
C TYR A 718 1.60 -18.44 20.46
N LYS A 719 1.11 -19.49 21.11
CA LYS A 719 0.07 -20.36 20.54
C LYS A 719 -1.22 -19.58 20.30
N ALA A 720 -1.70 -18.82 21.29
CA ALA A 720 -2.86 -17.94 21.14
C ALA A 720 -2.59 -16.88 20.06
N LEU A 721 -1.47 -16.17 20.13
CA LEU A 721 -1.05 -15.25 19.07
C LEU A 721 -0.77 -15.96 17.73
N ASN A 722 -0.72 -17.29 17.62
CA ASN A 722 -0.55 -18.03 16.35
C ASN A 722 -1.86 -18.60 15.79
N ASP A 723 -2.80 -18.93 16.66
CA ASP A 723 -4.23 -18.98 16.30
C ASP A 723 -4.70 -17.59 15.79
N HIS A 724 -3.96 -16.53 16.14
CA HIS A 724 -4.00 -15.18 15.55
C HIS A 724 -2.73 -14.77 14.71
N HIS A 725 -1.79 -15.71 14.45
CA HIS A 725 -0.53 -15.72 13.63
C HIS A 725 0.87 -15.09 14.08
N VAL A 726 1.66 -15.65 15.07
CA VAL A 726 3.06 -15.25 15.50
C VAL A 726 3.90 -16.36 16.27
N THR A 727 5.26 -16.56 16.14
CA THR A 727 6.18 -17.58 16.86
C THR A 727 7.72 -17.18 17.00
N PRO A 728 8.55 -17.50 18.13
CA PRO A 728 10.57 -17.54 19.22
C PRO A 728 12.29 -17.39 19.07
N GLU A 729 13.52 -17.38 19.87
CA GLU A 729 14.46 -17.57 21.20
C GLU A 729 15.65 -16.45 21.36
N VAL A 730 16.46 -16.02 22.43
CA VAL A 730 17.48 -16.67 23.42
C VAL A 730 17.85 -15.81 24.74
N ILE A 731 18.17 -15.40 26.02
CA ILE A 731 18.36 -13.98 26.45
C ILE A 731 19.38 -13.30 25.54
N ALA A 732 20.70 -13.36 25.71
CA ALA A 732 21.60 -14.24 26.49
C ALA A 732 21.22 -15.73 26.40
N GLU A 733 21.23 -16.50 27.49
CA GLU A 733 21.07 -17.97 27.44
C GLU A 733 19.82 -18.64 28.07
N PHE A 734 18.95 -17.98 28.88
CA PHE A 734 17.75 -18.61 29.52
C PHE A 734 16.37 -17.94 29.35
N THR A 735 16.16 -16.66 29.70
CA THR A 735 14.90 -15.87 29.62
C THR A 735 14.32 -15.67 28.22
N VAL A 736 15.12 -15.85 27.18
CA VAL A 736 14.58 -15.94 25.82
C VAL A 736 14.92 -17.36 25.28
N THR A 737 15.18 -18.34 26.15
CA THR A 737 15.48 -19.75 25.85
C THR A 737 14.39 -20.74 26.30
N ALA A 738 13.46 -20.47 27.24
CA ALA A 738 12.28 -19.59 27.12
C ALA A 738 11.57 -19.51 25.76
N LEU A 739 12.25 -19.39 24.61
CA LEU A 739 11.62 -18.67 23.51
C LEU A 739 11.73 -19.24 22.05
N ARG A 740 12.70 -19.84 21.33
CA ARG A 740 12.57 -20.41 19.91
C ARG A 740 11.83 -21.70 19.83
N ARG A 741 11.72 -22.31 20.99
CA ARG A 741 10.67 -23.22 21.36
C ARG A 741 9.27 -22.59 21.16
N THR A 742 9.16 -21.25 21.19
CA THR A 742 7.95 -20.36 21.21
C THR A 742 7.90 -19.14 20.20
N VAL A 743 8.65 -17.95 20.32
CA VAL A 743 9.46 -15.59 18.85
C VAL A 743 10.33 -15.67 17.37
N PRO A 744 10.60 -16.68 16.41
CA PRO A 744 10.88 -16.49 14.96
C PRO A 744 10.74 -15.13 14.22
N PRO A 745 11.43 -15.00 13.06
CA PRO A 745 11.85 -13.71 12.50
C PRO A 745 10.75 -12.84 11.84
N ALA A 746 9.47 -13.01 12.20
CA ALA A 746 8.36 -12.18 11.75
C ALA A 746 8.09 -10.98 12.69
N VAL A 747 8.29 -11.14 14.00
CA VAL A 747 8.30 -10.02 14.95
C VAL A 747 9.55 -9.16 14.69
N PRO A 748 9.55 -7.83 14.88
CA PRO A 748 10.73 -7.01 14.61
C PRO A 748 11.66 -6.77 15.81
N GLY A 749 11.17 -6.92 17.05
CA GLY A 749 11.95 -6.67 18.26
C GLY A 749 11.26 -7.15 19.54
N ILE A 750 12.06 -7.32 20.59
CA ILE A 750 11.61 -7.63 21.95
C ILE A 750 12.03 -6.48 22.86
N VAL A 751 11.07 -5.91 23.60
CA VAL A 751 11.29 -4.78 24.50
C VAL A 751 11.01 -5.19 25.93
N PHE A 752 12.06 -5.46 26.70
CA PHE A 752 11.94 -6.03 28.05
C PHE A 752 11.37 -5.03 29.05
N LEU A 753 10.47 -5.49 29.91
CA LEU A 753 10.11 -4.80 31.15
C LEU A 753 11.26 -4.92 32.17
N SER A 754 11.41 -3.94 33.06
CA SER A 754 12.44 -3.98 34.12
C SER A 754 12.04 -4.81 35.34
N GLY A 755 10.75 -5.13 35.50
CA GLY A 755 10.23 -5.80 36.69
C GLY A 755 10.59 -5.06 37.98
N GLY A 756 11.14 -5.78 38.96
CA GLY A 756 11.73 -5.24 40.20
C GLY A 756 13.26 -5.03 40.18
N GLN A 757 13.91 -5.20 39.03
CA GLN A 757 15.37 -5.04 38.90
C GLN A 757 15.79 -3.58 39.13
N SER A 758 16.96 -3.37 39.75
CA SER A 758 17.56 -2.04 39.90
C SER A 758 17.89 -1.39 38.54
N GLU A 759 18.12 -0.07 38.52
CA GLU A 759 18.41 0.65 37.25
C GLU A 759 19.68 0.11 36.56
N GLU A 760 20.71 -0.22 37.36
CA GLU A 760 21.97 -0.76 36.84
C GLU A 760 21.84 -2.25 36.46
N GLU A 761 21.13 -3.05 37.24
CA GLU A 761 20.87 -4.48 36.97
C GLU A 761 20.09 -4.68 35.66
N ALA A 762 19.02 -3.91 35.44
CA ALA A 762 18.24 -3.97 34.21
C ALA A 762 19.08 -3.60 32.98
N THR A 763 19.99 -2.63 33.13
CA THR A 763 20.94 -2.21 32.09
C THR A 763 21.99 -3.30 31.82
N LEU A 764 22.56 -3.91 32.88
CA LEU A 764 23.56 -4.96 32.78
C LEU A 764 23.00 -6.25 32.17
N ASN A 765 21.78 -6.64 32.54
CA ASN A 765 21.09 -7.80 31.98
C ASN A 765 20.83 -7.61 30.48
N LEU A 766 20.29 -6.46 30.06
CA LEU A 766 20.08 -6.14 28.63
C LEU A 766 21.40 -6.10 27.83
N ASN A 767 22.48 -5.62 28.45
CA ASN A 767 23.81 -5.62 27.84
C ASN A 767 24.35 -7.04 27.65
N ALA A 768 24.18 -7.92 28.64
CA ALA A 768 24.51 -9.33 28.52
C ALA A 768 23.69 -10.03 27.42
N MET A 769 22.42 -9.65 27.23
CA MET A 769 21.60 -10.17 26.13
C MET A 769 22.22 -9.92 24.76
N ASN A 770 22.58 -8.66 24.51
CA ASN A 770 23.10 -8.25 23.23
C ASN A 770 24.53 -8.74 23.00
N LYS A 771 25.33 -8.95 24.06
CA LYS A 771 26.70 -9.48 23.99
C LYS A 771 26.85 -10.95 23.58
N LEU A 772 25.88 -11.84 23.83
CA LEU A 772 26.09 -13.27 23.50
C LEU A 772 26.16 -13.53 21.98
N GLU A 773 27.06 -14.44 21.60
CA GLU A 773 27.32 -14.88 20.22
C GLU A 773 26.33 -15.98 19.78
N VAL A 774 25.03 -15.71 19.96
CA VAL A 774 23.91 -16.60 19.62
C VAL A 774 22.96 -15.91 18.63
N LEU A 775 22.35 -16.68 17.73
CA LEU A 775 21.45 -16.15 16.70
C LEU A 775 20.22 -15.48 17.34
N LYS A 776 20.13 -14.15 17.17
CA LYS A 776 19.03 -13.28 17.63
C LYS A 776 18.35 -12.60 16.42
N PRO A 777 17.31 -13.20 15.83
CA PRO A 777 16.58 -12.63 14.69
C PRO A 777 15.80 -11.32 14.90
N TRP A 778 15.93 -10.65 16.06
CA TRP A 778 15.27 -9.38 16.39
C TRP A 778 16.18 -8.52 17.27
N THR A 779 15.90 -7.22 17.29
CA THR A 779 16.49 -6.32 18.28
C THR A 779 16.02 -6.69 19.69
N LEU A 780 16.97 -6.83 20.62
CA LEU A 780 16.68 -6.94 22.05
C LEU A 780 16.90 -5.59 22.71
N SER A 781 15.81 -4.96 23.16
CA SER A 781 15.79 -3.59 23.70
C SER A 781 14.94 -3.50 24.97
N PHE A 782 14.73 -2.29 25.49
CA PHE A 782 14.02 -2.00 26.74
C PHE A 782 12.63 -1.40 26.52
N SER A 783 11.73 -1.65 27.46
CA SER A 783 10.48 -0.92 27.72
C SER A 783 10.42 -0.64 29.22
N PHE A 784 11.21 0.35 29.66
CA PHE A 784 11.52 0.54 31.07
C PHE A 784 10.77 1.73 31.68
N GLY A 785 10.12 1.48 32.82
CA GLY A 785 9.51 2.52 33.65
C GLY A 785 10.40 2.83 34.85
N ARG A 786 10.35 1.98 35.88
CA ARG A 786 11.12 2.17 37.12
C ARG A 786 12.64 2.28 36.86
N ALA A 787 13.19 1.45 35.96
CA ALA A 787 14.63 1.46 35.64
C ALA A 787 15.15 2.68 34.85
N LEU A 788 14.26 3.57 34.36
CA LEU A 788 14.63 4.87 33.76
C LEU A 788 14.22 6.07 34.64
N GLN A 789 13.37 5.86 35.65
CA GLN A 789 12.72 6.94 36.40
C GLN A 789 13.12 7.02 37.88
N LYS A 790 13.69 5.97 38.52
CA LYS A 790 13.91 5.96 39.99
C LYS A 790 14.85 7.08 40.44
N SER A 791 16.04 7.17 39.85
CA SER A 791 17.03 8.19 40.18
C SER A 791 16.59 9.58 39.72
N THR A 792 15.89 9.66 38.59
CA THR A 792 15.27 10.89 38.06
C THR A 792 14.27 11.48 39.06
N LEU A 793 13.34 10.66 39.57
CA LEU A 793 12.34 11.04 40.58
C LEU A 793 12.99 11.47 41.90
N LYS A 794 13.94 10.67 42.42
CA LYS A 794 14.71 11.01 43.63
C LYS A 794 15.47 12.33 43.49
N THR A 795 16.01 12.63 42.31
CA THR A 795 16.77 13.87 42.04
C THR A 795 15.84 15.07 41.88
N TRP A 796 14.68 14.89 41.25
CA TRP A 796 13.68 15.96 41.05
C TRP A 796 13.03 16.38 42.38
N ALA A 797 12.53 15.40 43.16
CA ALA A 797 11.84 15.64 44.44
C ALA A 797 10.71 16.70 44.37
N GLY A 798 10.01 16.79 43.24
CA GLY A 798 8.93 17.76 42.99
C GLY A 798 9.37 19.21 42.75
N LYS A 799 10.68 19.48 42.71
CA LYS A 799 11.25 20.83 42.79
C LYS A 799 11.66 21.38 41.42
N LYS A 800 11.22 22.60 41.09
CA LYS A 800 11.52 23.24 39.80
C LYS A 800 13.02 23.51 39.62
N GLU A 801 13.70 23.89 40.70
CA GLU A 801 15.15 24.12 40.74
C GLU A 801 16.00 22.85 40.51
N ASN A 802 15.39 21.65 40.58
CA ASN A 802 16.06 20.38 40.34
C ASN A 802 15.82 19.80 38.93
N VAL A 803 14.94 20.38 38.11
CA VAL A 803 14.54 19.85 36.79
C VAL A 803 15.75 19.51 35.91
N GLY A 804 16.68 20.46 35.74
CA GLY A 804 17.89 20.24 34.92
C GLY A 804 18.81 19.14 35.45
N LYS A 805 18.92 18.97 36.79
CA LYS A 805 19.71 17.89 37.40
C LYS A 805 19.07 16.53 37.16
N ALA A 806 17.75 16.44 37.33
CA ALA A 806 16.98 15.23 37.07
C ALA A 806 17.02 14.84 35.59
N GLN A 807 16.99 15.82 34.68
CA GLN A 807 17.13 15.61 33.24
C GLN A 807 18.50 15.03 32.82
N GLU A 808 19.61 15.48 33.40
CA GLU A 808 20.93 14.87 33.15
C GLU A 808 21.01 13.44 33.72
N VAL A 809 20.40 13.17 34.89
CA VAL A 809 20.30 11.80 35.45
C VAL A 809 19.47 10.88 34.54
N PHE A 810 18.35 11.37 34.02
CA PHE A 810 17.52 10.66 33.06
C PHE A 810 18.30 10.33 31.76
N LEU A 811 19.05 11.30 31.22
CA LEU A 811 19.94 11.08 30.08
C LEU A 811 21.00 10.02 30.34
N VAL A 812 21.64 9.99 31.52
CA VAL A 812 22.62 8.96 31.87
C VAL A 812 22.00 7.56 31.82
N ARG A 813 20.74 7.39 32.26
CA ARG A 813 20.03 6.10 32.17
C ARG A 813 19.53 5.79 30.74
N CYS A 814 19.09 6.77 29.97
CA CYS A 814 18.74 6.60 28.56
C CYS A 814 19.95 6.16 27.71
N ARG A 815 21.10 6.81 27.86
CA ARG A 815 22.34 6.43 27.16
C ARG A 815 22.81 5.04 27.58
N ALA A 816 22.89 4.76 28.89
CA ALA A 816 23.35 3.46 29.38
C ALA A 816 22.51 2.29 28.83
N ASN A 817 21.18 2.47 28.75
CA ASN A 817 20.28 1.47 28.16
C ASN A 817 20.38 1.39 26.62
N SER A 818 20.60 2.51 25.92
CA SER A 818 20.98 2.49 24.49
C SER A 818 22.24 1.66 24.25
N ASP A 819 23.31 1.92 25.00
CA ASP A 819 24.58 1.19 24.88
C ASP A 819 24.40 -0.30 25.22
N ALA A 820 23.48 -0.64 26.13
CA ALA A 820 23.08 -2.01 26.42
C ALA A 820 22.34 -2.69 25.24
N THR A 821 21.50 -1.98 24.46
CA THR A 821 20.92 -2.54 23.21
C THR A 821 21.97 -2.90 22.16
N LEU A 822 23.16 -2.30 22.24
CA LEU A 822 24.27 -2.51 21.31
C LEU A 822 25.32 -3.49 21.85
N GLY A 823 25.13 -4.04 23.06
CA GLY A 823 26.13 -4.86 23.75
C GLY A 823 27.42 -4.09 24.11
N LYS A 824 27.35 -2.76 24.21
CA LYS A 824 28.51 -1.86 24.38
C LYS A 824 28.60 -1.23 25.77
N TYR A 825 27.62 -1.46 26.66
CA TYR A 825 27.70 -0.91 28.01
C TYR A 825 28.86 -1.56 28.80
N ALA A 826 29.66 -0.71 29.44
CA ALA A 826 30.86 -1.10 30.18
C ALA A 826 30.66 -1.21 31.70
N GLY A 827 29.54 -0.71 32.23
CA GLY A 827 29.31 -0.53 33.67
C GLY A 827 29.95 0.74 34.23
N GLY A 828 29.55 1.12 35.45
CA GLY A 828 30.24 2.15 36.24
C GLY A 828 29.81 3.60 36.01
N GLY A 829 28.66 3.84 35.35
CA GLY A 829 28.20 5.20 35.01
C GLY A 829 27.44 5.98 36.09
N THR A 830 27.15 5.38 37.26
CA THR A 830 26.20 5.94 38.25
C THR A 830 26.60 5.67 39.70
N GLY A 831 26.31 6.64 40.58
CA GLY A 831 26.43 6.48 42.04
C GLY A 831 25.38 5.53 42.64
N GLY A 832 25.59 5.13 43.89
CA GLY A 832 24.95 3.96 44.52
C GLY A 832 23.42 3.91 44.58
N LEU A 833 22.70 5.01 44.32
CA LEU A 833 21.24 5.03 44.18
C LEU A 833 20.74 4.13 43.04
N ALA A 834 21.51 3.99 41.95
CA ALA A 834 21.14 3.19 40.78
C ALA A 834 21.21 1.67 41.02
N SER A 835 21.97 1.23 42.04
CA SER A 835 22.18 -0.18 42.40
C SER A 835 21.20 -0.68 43.47
N GLU A 836 20.40 0.20 44.05
CA GLU A 836 19.32 -0.19 44.97
C GLU A 836 18.23 -0.98 44.23
N SER A 837 17.83 -2.15 44.76
CA SER A 837 16.68 -2.91 44.25
C SER A 837 15.40 -2.06 44.11
N LEU A 838 14.55 -2.47 43.16
CA LEU A 838 13.25 -1.89 42.86
C LEU A 838 12.09 -2.86 43.16
N PHE A 839 12.37 -3.94 43.88
CA PHE A 839 11.36 -4.90 44.31
C PHE A 839 10.56 -4.36 45.51
N GLU A 840 9.23 -4.42 45.39
CA GLU A 840 8.27 -4.09 46.44
C GLU A 840 7.24 -5.24 46.49
N LYS A 841 7.14 -5.94 47.62
CA LYS A 841 6.28 -7.13 47.76
C LYS A 841 4.81 -6.75 47.58
N GLY A 842 4.12 -7.37 46.61
CA GLY A 842 2.71 -7.10 46.32
C GLY A 842 2.44 -5.80 45.54
N TYR A 843 3.41 -5.29 44.79
CA TYR A 843 3.27 -4.05 44.01
C TYR A 843 2.29 -4.18 42.82
N LYS A 844 1.02 -3.82 43.04
CA LYS A 844 0.03 -3.66 41.96
C LYS A 844 0.27 -2.32 41.20
N TYR A 845 0.43 -2.39 39.86
CA TYR A 845 0.63 -1.26 38.91
C TYR A 845 -0.70 -0.71 38.33
#